data_AF-A0A848ZK13-F1
#
_entry.id   AF-A0A848ZK13-F1
#
_cell.length_a   1.000
_cell.length_b   1.000
_cell.length_c   1.000
_cell.angle_alpha   90.00
_cell.angle_beta   90.00
_cell.angle_gamma   90.00
#
_symmetry.space_group_name_H-M   'P 1'
#
loop_
_entity.id
_entity.type
_entity.pdbx_description
1 polymer ?
#
loop_
_entity_poly.entity_id
_entity_poly.type
_entity_poly.pdbx_seq_one_letter_code
_entity_poly.pdbx_strand_id
1 'polypeptide(L)'
;MGIIDEITEIVGLENIFSDRIECLCYSRDMSVHQGIPDAVIFPRTTEHVSEIMKLAYRDKVPVTARGSGTSVTGAVLPVRGGLLLDLHLMNKILEINREDFYARVEPGVICAQLNNALARDGLMFPPNPGSEVLATIAGMVSTNASGHRAVKYGTTRDYIKGLKVVLADGTVIDTGTTAPKTSLGYELTNLFSSAEGTLGIITEVICKVESKPEYGALALAIFGDLNAAGDAVTEVTTSGIKLAGCEILDRFSLKVVEEILGRDVSKIEALLLMEADGVKEVVQRDVKRIEEICTKYNVQEFQWSDDPKKREEMMLARGRLVPTLSRIKPGNRLVPIAEDLGVPSSRIPETIRRAQAIAEKHNVTITTFGHVGDGNVHTTFVADVRNRAEWNRLKPAIEELVETAMEMKGTLSAEHGAGITRAAHIERQLGPAMEVMRQIKQTLDPENILNPGKMALEKDKADIYDYFAFQPLIDHPEGVNSFGEEIDNEVLACIHCGFCRLGCPTFSVTHRESKNARGRNALAFYMMNGSIEPSTELAEAFYSCTTCQACTYFCPALIKVDEIVEGVRKKLYAAGFVPEPVQGVRDNILKTGNVYASAKEARIDIYPPALKEKAKKGELKTKAETVFFMGCVPSYLDMKMVPSLIKPMDLAGVDYTTLSTEESCCGFPLYLMGSDDFDPRAKSLMERLKATGARELVTPC
;
A
#
# COMPACT_ATOMS: atom_id res chain seq x y z
N MET A 1 -25.44 29.38 -2.50
CA MET A 1 -24.26 28.76 -1.88
C MET A 1 -23.81 27.65 -2.82
N GLY A 2 -22.50 27.45 -3.05
CA GLY A 2 -22.06 26.33 -3.88
C GLY A 2 -22.17 25.01 -3.11
N ILE A 3 -22.23 23.86 -3.80
CA ILE A 3 -22.31 22.55 -3.14
C ILE A 3 -21.14 22.33 -2.15
N ILE A 4 -19.95 22.84 -2.45
CA ILE A 4 -18.77 22.76 -1.56
C ILE A 4 -18.99 23.54 -0.26
N ASP A 5 -19.61 24.72 -0.32
CA ASP A 5 -19.91 25.53 0.86
C ASP A 5 -20.97 24.83 1.72
N GLU A 6 -22.02 24.28 1.11
CA GLU A 6 -23.06 23.51 1.81
C GLU A 6 -22.48 22.26 2.48
N ILE A 7 -21.60 21.52 1.80
CA ILE A 7 -20.92 20.37 2.38
C ILE A 7 -19.97 20.80 3.50
N THR A 8 -19.30 21.95 3.36
CA THR A 8 -18.46 22.51 4.42
C THR A 8 -19.25 22.77 5.71
N GLU A 9 -20.50 23.23 5.60
CA GLU A 9 -21.39 23.37 6.77
C GLU A 9 -21.76 22.02 7.42
N ILE A 10 -21.83 20.94 6.63
CA ILE A 10 -22.13 19.59 7.12
C ILE A 10 -20.93 18.98 7.84
N VAL A 11 -19.74 19.00 7.22
CA VAL A 11 -18.58 18.25 7.72
C VAL A 11 -17.54 19.10 8.45
N GLY A 12 -17.58 20.42 8.33
CA GLY A 12 -16.52 21.31 8.82
C GLY A 12 -15.36 21.47 7.82
N LEU A 13 -14.70 22.63 7.88
CA LEU A 13 -13.65 23.04 6.93
C LEU A 13 -12.43 22.10 6.94
N GLU A 14 -12.16 21.43 8.05
CA GLU A 14 -11.06 20.49 8.21
C GLU A 14 -11.31 19.11 7.58
N ASN A 15 -12.54 18.84 7.13
CA ASN A 15 -12.96 17.55 6.58
C ASN A 15 -13.35 17.64 5.09
N ILE A 16 -13.03 18.74 4.40
CA ILE A 16 -13.22 18.91 2.96
C ILE A 16 -12.03 19.61 2.31
N PHE A 17 -11.54 19.07 1.20
CA PHE A 17 -10.42 19.61 0.44
C PHE A 17 -10.70 19.55 -1.05
N SER A 18 -10.63 20.70 -1.72
CA SER A 18 -10.78 20.84 -3.17
C SER A 18 -9.51 21.35 -3.86
N ASP A 19 -8.41 21.45 -3.11
CA ASP A 19 -7.12 21.82 -3.69
C ASP A 19 -6.59 20.70 -4.60
N ARG A 20 -5.97 21.11 -5.72
CA ARG A 20 -5.54 20.17 -6.76
C ARG A 20 -4.52 19.15 -6.24
N ILE A 21 -3.67 19.53 -5.30
CA ILE A 21 -2.62 18.66 -4.75
C ILE A 21 -3.24 17.54 -3.91
N GLU A 22 -4.20 17.85 -3.03
CA GLU A 22 -4.94 16.83 -2.30
C GLU A 22 -5.72 15.92 -3.25
N CYS A 23 -6.50 16.48 -4.18
CA CYS A 23 -7.30 15.68 -5.11
C CYS A 23 -6.45 14.72 -5.97
N LEU A 24 -5.26 15.16 -6.42
CA LEU A 24 -4.34 14.29 -7.16
C LEU A 24 -3.84 13.11 -6.32
N CYS A 25 -3.64 13.26 -5.01
CA CYS A 25 -3.24 12.14 -4.16
C CYS A 25 -4.31 11.06 -4.03
N TYR A 26 -5.57 11.39 -4.32
CA TYR A 26 -6.70 10.47 -4.38
C TYR A 26 -6.97 9.93 -5.79
N SER A 27 -6.16 10.30 -6.77
CA SER A 27 -6.44 9.95 -8.16
C SER A 27 -5.95 8.58 -8.62
N ARG A 28 -5.26 7.86 -7.75
CA ARG A 28 -4.66 6.54 -8.01
C ARG A 28 -5.06 5.52 -6.95
N ASP A 29 -5.08 4.27 -7.40
CA ASP A 29 -5.04 3.04 -6.62
C ASP A 29 -3.96 2.12 -7.21
N MET A 30 -4.00 0.81 -6.99
CA MET A 30 -3.00 -0.12 -7.55
C MET A 30 -3.17 -0.38 -9.04
N SER A 31 -4.31 0.00 -9.63
CA SER A 31 -4.58 -0.21 -11.05
C SER A 31 -3.74 0.68 -11.96
N VAL A 32 -3.87 0.46 -13.26
CA VAL A 32 -3.27 1.32 -14.29
C VAL A 32 -4.09 2.57 -14.59
N HIS A 33 -5.24 2.73 -13.94
CA HIS A 33 -6.19 3.79 -14.21
C HIS A 33 -5.95 5.01 -13.30
N GLN A 34 -6.57 6.13 -13.65
CA GLN A 34 -6.64 7.33 -12.83
C GLN A 34 -8.02 7.99 -12.91
N GLY A 35 -8.41 8.70 -11.86
CA GLY A 35 -9.61 9.55 -11.87
C GLY A 35 -9.47 10.61 -10.79
N ILE A 36 -9.64 11.88 -11.12
CA ILE A 36 -9.32 12.98 -10.18
C ILE A 36 -10.64 13.58 -9.67
N PRO A 37 -10.89 13.60 -8.34
CA PRO A 37 -12.08 14.23 -7.80
C PRO A 37 -11.99 15.76 -7.87
N ASP A 38 -13.14 16.42 -7.83
CA ASP A 38 -13.24 17.87 -7.62
C ASP A 38 -13.10 18.24 -6.15
N ALA A 39 -13.53 17.35 -5.24
CA ALA A 39 -13.30 17.49 -3.80
C ALA A 39 -13.20 16.13 -3.10
N VAL A 40 -12.38 16.07 -2.06
CA VAL A 40 -12.25 14.94 -1.13
C VAL A 40 -12.90 15.34 0.19
N ILE A 41 -13.79 14.48 0.69
CA ILE A 41 -14.59 14.73 1.88
C ILE A 41 -14.43 13.58 2.87
N PHE A 42 -14.27 13.91 4.16
CA PHE A 42 -14.08 12.98 5.26
C PHE A 42 -15.31 12.99 6.19
N PRO A 43 -16.42 12.33 5.83
CA PRO A 43 -17.58 12.23 6.71
C PRO A 43 -17.24 11.44 7.99
N ARG A 44 -18.00 11.69 9.06
CA ARG A 44 -17.78 11.09 10.38
C ARG A 44 -18.99 10.33 10.93
N THR A 45 -20.13 10.46 10.28
CA THR A 45 -21.40 9.84 10.70
C THR A 45 -22.21 9.41 9.49
N THR A 46 -23.21 8.55 9.71
CA THR A 46 -24.16 8.18 8.64
C THR A 46 -24.95 9.41 8.18
N GLU A 47 -25.25 10.33 9.09
CA GLU A 47 -25.98 11.57 8.81
C GLU A 47 -25.17 12.49 7.88
N HIS A 48 -23.85 12.63 8.08
CA HIS A 48 -23.02 13.39 7.15
C HIS A 48 -23.11 12.81 5.74
N VAL A 49 -22.99 11.48 5.60
CA VAL A 49 -23.09 10.80 4.30
C VAL A 49 -24.47 11.01 3.68
N SER A 50 -25.55 10.87 4.46
CA SER A 50 -26.93 11.09 4.00
C SER A 50 -27.15 12.51 3.48
N GLU A 51 -26.73 13.54 4.22
CA GLU A 51 -26.90 14.93 3.80
C GLU A 51 -26.06 15.28 2.57
N ILE A 52 -24.82 14.77 2.48
CA ILE A 52 -23.99 14.94 1.28
C ILE A 52 -24.65 14.28 0.06
N MET A 53 -25.17 13.06 0.21
CA MET A 53 -25.85 12.36 -0.88
C MET A 53 -27.11 13.10 -1.36
N LYS A 54 -27.88 13.71 -0.46
CA LYS A 54 -29.04 14.56 -0.85
C LYS A 54 -28.61 15.73 -1.71
N LEU A 55 -27.51 16.41 -1.36
CA LEU A 55 -26.95 17.52 -2.15
C LEU A 55 -26.42 17.04 -3.49
N ALA A 56 -25.66 15.95 -3.51
CA ALA A 56 -25.12 15.35 -4.72
C ALA A 56 -26.23 14.88 -5.68
N TYR A 57 -27.32 14.31 -5.16
CA TYR A 57 -28.48 13.90 -5.95
C TYR A 57 -29.24 15.09 -6.53
N ARG A 58 -29.48 16.14 -5.72
CA ARG A 58 -30.10 17.40 -6.15
C ARG A 58 -29.33 18.03 -7.31
N ASP A 59 -28.01 18.07 -7.19
CA ASP A 59 -27.12 18.77 -8.11
C ASP A 59 -26.52 17.85 -9.19
N LYS A 60 -26.87 16.56 -9.18
CA LYS A 60 -26.41 15.52 -10.11
C LYS A 60 -24.88 15.40 -10.15
N VAL A 61 -24.25 15.52 -9.00
CA VAL A 61 -22.79 15.43 -8.85
C VAL A 61 -22.39 13.98 -8.59
N PRO A 62 -21.47 13.39 -9.37
CA PRO A 62 -20.95 12.05 -9.11
C PRO A 62 -20.32 11.93 -7.71
N VAL A 63 -20.51 10.78 -7.08
CA VAL A 63 -19.97 10.45 -5.76
C VAL A 63 -19.25 9.10 -5.82
N THR A 64 -18.00 9.07 -5.38
CA THR A 64 -17.19 7.84 -5.27
C THR A 64 -16.86 7.57 -3.81
N ALA A 65 -17.30 6.44 -3.26
CA ALA A 65 -16.86 5.99 -1.93
C ALA A 65 -15.45 5.41 -1.97
N ARG A 66 -14.66 5.70 -0.93
CA ARG A 66 -13.32 5.15 -0.77
C ARG A 66 -13.07 4.78 0.70
N GLY A 67 -12.49 3.60 0.91
CA GLY A 67 -11.86 3.22 2.17
C GLY A 67 -10.38 3.59 2.16
N SER A 68 -9.49 2.62 2.40
CA SER A 68 -8.05 2.87 2.30
C SER A 68 -7.52 3.04 0.86
N GLY A 69 -8.32 2.70 -0.15
CA GLY A 69 -7.94 2.79 -1.56
C GLY A 69 -6.86 1.79 -1.97
N THR A 70 -7.03 0.53 -1.57
CA THR A 70 -6.16 -0.62 -1.89
C THR A 70 -6.68 -1.43 -3.08
N SER A 71 -7.63 -0.89 -3.85
CA SER A 71 -8.20 -1.58 -5.03
C SER A 71 -7.14 -1.74 -6.12
N VAL A 72 -7.24 -2.82 -6.87
CA VAL A 72 -6.42 -3.11 -8.06
C VAL A 72 -7.18 -2.91 -9.37
N THR A 73 -8.44 -2.48 -9.31
CA THR A 73 -9.36 -2.49 -10.46
C THR A 73 -9.82 -1.11 -10.90
N GLY A 74 -9.40 -0.05 -10.21
CA GLY A 74 -9.92 1.30 -10.43
C GLY A 74 -11.28 1.55 -9.78
N ALA A 75 -11.77 0.62 -8.95
CA ALA A 75 -13.11 0.69 -8.33
C ALA A 75 -13.32 1.95 -7.47
N VAL A 76 -12.24 2.50 -6.91
CA VAL A 76 -12.27 3.65 -6.00
C VAL A 76 -11.91 4.98 -6.67
N LEU A 77 -11.85 5.00 -8.00
CA LEU A 77 -11.39 6.16 -8.76
C LEU A 77 -12.56 7.02 -9.28
N PRO A 78 -12.57 8.34 -8.99
CA PRO A 78 -13.59 9.27 -9.47
C PRO A 78 -13.33 9.67 -10.93
N VAL A 79 -13.51 8.72 -11.85
CA VAL A 79 -13.23 8.90 -13.30
C VAL A 79 -14.14 9.91 -14.00
N ARG A 80 -15.25 10.29 -13.35
CA ARG A 80 -16.18 11.35 -13.80
C ARG A 80 -16.05 12.63 -12.97
N GLY A 81 -14.96 12.80 -12.20
CA GLY A 81 -14.82 13.91 -11.26
C GLY A 81 -15.79 13.79 -10.08
N GLY A 82 -16.29 14.92 -9.60
CA GLY A 82 -17.25 15.00 -8.51
C GLY A 82 -16.63 14.81 -7.13
N LEU A 83 -17.42 14.26 -6.22
CA LEU A 83 -17.09 14.11 -4.82
C LEU A 83 -16.46 12.73 -4.56
N LEU A 84 -15.36 12.70 -3.80
CA LEU A 84 -14.83 11.47 -3.22
C LEU A 84 -15.10 11.47 -1.72
N LEU A 85 -15.84 10.46 -1.24
CA LEU A 85 -16.11 10.25 0.18
C LEU A 85 -15.10 9.25 0.75
N ASP A 86 -14.11 9.74 1.48
CA ASP A 86 -13.16 8.91 2.20
C ASP A 86 -13.72 8.57 3.59
N LEU A 87 -14.16 7.32 3.75
CA LEU A 87 -14.84 6.82 4.94
C LEU A 87 -13.88 6.34 6.04
N HIS A 88 -12.56 6.49 5.88
CA HIS A 88 -11.59 5.91 6.81
C HIS A 88 -11.61 6.53 8.22
N LEU A 89 -12.24 7.70 8.40
CA LEU A 89 -12.43 8.35 9.71
C LEU A 89 -13.67 7.87 10.46
N MET A 90 -14.55 7.11 9.80
CA MET A 90 -15.62 6.34 10.44
C MET A 90 -15.05 4.95 10.80
N ASN A 91 -14.25 4.87 11.86
CA ASN A 91 -13.42 3.70 12.18
C ASN A 91 -13.62 3.13 13.58
N LYS A 92 -14.80 3.28 14.17
CA LYS A 92 -15.14 2.71 15.48
C LYS A 92 -15.69 1.29 15.36
N ILE A 93 -15.24 0.44 16.28
CA ILE A 93 -15.94 -0.81 16.61
C ILE A 93 -17.08 -0.42 17.56
N LEU A 94 -18.32 -0.57 17.10
CA LEU A 94 -19.52 -0.15 17.81
C LEU A 94 -19.96 -1.18 18.86
N GLU A 95 -19.80 -2.46 18.54
CA GLU A 95 -20.22 -3.57 19.40
C GLU A 95 -19.39 -4.84 19.09
N ILE A 96 -19.04 -5.61 20.13
CA ILE A 96 -18.60 -6.99 20.01
C ILE A 96 -19.51 -7.83 20.92
N ASN A 97 -20.36 -8.65 20.31
CA ASN A 97 -21.26 -9.54 21.01
C ASN A 97 -20.71 -10.97 20.94
N ARG A 98 -20.18 -11.44 22.07
CA ARG A 98 -19.56 -12.77 22.19
C ARG A 98 -20.58 -13.89 22.35
N GLU A 99 -21.77 -13.57 22.86
CA GLU A 99 -22.83 -14.56 23.09
C GLU A 99 -23.47 -14.97 21.75
N ASP A 100 -23.65 -13.99 20.85
CA ASP A 100 -24.29 -14.16 19.55
C ASP A 100 -23.30 -14.17 18.36
N PHE A 101 -21.99 -14.15 18.63
CA PHE A 101 -20.92 -14.25 17.63
C PHE A 101 -21.04 -13.23 16.49
N TYR A 102 -21.16 -11.94 16.83
CA TYR A 102 -21.08 -10.86 15.85
C TYR A 102 -20.34 -9.62 16.37
N ALA A 103 -19.89 -8.78 15.44
CA ALA A 103 -19.37 -7.45 15.71
C ALA A 103 -20.08 -6.43 14.81
N ARG A 104 -20.30 -5.22 15.32
CA ARG A 104 -20.80 -4.07 14.54
C ARG A 104 -19.70 -3.05 14.43
N VAL A 105 -19.43 -2.60 13.22
CA VAL A 105 -18.30 -1.72 12.92
C VAL A 105 -18.69 -0.63 11.94
N GLU A 106 -18.08 0.54 12.10
CA GLU A 106 -18.09 1.61 11.10
C GLU A 106 -17.25 1.20 9.86
N PRO A 107 -17.50 1.79 8.67
CA PRO A 107 -16.98 1.29 7.40
C PRO A 107 -15.45 1.35 7.28
N GLY A 108 -14.82 2.31 7.96
CA GLY A 108 -13.39 2.59 7.97
C GLY A 108 -12.57 1.73 8.96
N VAL A 109 -13.20 0.85 9.75
CA VAL A 109 -12.46 -0.08 10.61
C VAL A 109 -11.57 -0.96 9.74
N ILE A 110 -10.29 -1.07 10.10
CA ILE A 110 -9.32 -1.91 9.39
C ILE A 110 -9.49 -3.37 9.83
N CYS A 111 -9.40 -4.33 8.92
CA CYS A 111 -9.55 -5.76 9.23
C CYS A 111 -8.63 -6.22 10.37
N ALA A 112 -7.35 -5.88 10.31
CA ALA A 112 -6.41 -6.18 11.38
C ALA A 112 -6.79 -5.53 12.73
N GLN A 113 -7.39 -4.33 12.73
CA GLN A 113 -7.86 -3.69 13.97
C GLN A 113 -9.04 -4.45 14.58
N LEU A 114 -10.01 -4.87 13.76
CA LEU A 114 -11.12 -5.70 14.21
C LEU A 114 -10.61 -7.03 14.78
N ASN A 115 -9.73 -7.72 14.06
CA ASN A 115 -9.17 -9.00 14.51
C ASN A 115 -8.33 -8.85 15.79
N ASN A 116 -7.61 -7.75 15.98
CA ASN A 116 -6.88 -7.46 17.22
C ASN A 116 -7.83 -7.22 18.42
N ALA A 117 -8.99 -6.61 18.19
CA ALA A 117 -10.00 -6.45 19.23
C ALA A 117 -10.66 -7.79 19.60
N LEU A 118 -11.07 -8.57 18.60
CA LEU A 118 -11.68 -9.89 18.76
C LEU A 118 -10.73 -10.92 19.41
N ALA A 119 -9.42 -10.80 19.14
CA ALA A 119 -8.41 -11.70 19.67
C ALA A 119 -8.40 -11.81 21.20
N ARG A 120 -8.75 -10.72 21.90
CA ARG A 120 -8.83 -10.66 23.37
C ARG A 120 -9.85 -11.63 23.94
N ASP A 121 -10.77 -12.07 23.09
CA ASP A 121 -11.97 -12.82 23.44
C ASP A 121 -11.92 -14.24 22.88
N GLY A 122 -10.77 -14.62 22.29
CA GLY A 122 -10.63 -15.87 21.56
C GLY A 122 -11.45 -15.90 20.26
N LEU A 123 -11.83 -14.74 19.71
CA LEU A 123 -12.63 -14.61 18.49
C LEU A 123 -11.81 -14.09 17.31
N MET A 124 -12.32 -14.28 16.09
CA MET A 124 -11.77 -13.74 14.84
C MET A 124 -12.87 -13.44 13.81
N PHE A 125 -12.59 -12.47 12.95
CA PHE A 125 -13.23 -12.26 11.66
C PHE A 125 -12.37 -12.96 10.60
N PRO A 126 -12.80 -14.10 10.04
CA PRO A 126 -11.93 -14.98 9.25
C PRO A 126 -11.41 -14.46 7.90
N PRO A 127 -12.19 -13.71 7.08
CA PRO A 127 -11.69 -13.19 5.81
C PRO A 127 -10.38 -12.41 5.97
N ASN A 128 -9.36 -12.74 5.16
CA ASN A 128 -7.98 -12.33 5.41
C ASN A 128 -7.25 -11.98 4.09
N PRO A 129 -7.61 -10.85 3.46
CA PRO A 129 -6.94 -10.42 2.24
C PRO A 129 -5.49 -10.05 2.56
N GLY A 130 -4.58 -10.16 1.58
CA GLY A 130 -3.17 -9.75 1.77
C GLY A 130 -2.98 -8.28 2.17
N SER A 131 -4.03 -7.46 2.03
CA SER A 131 -4.09 -6.07 2.48
C SER A 131 -4.74 -5.90 3.85
N GLU A 132 -4.97 -6.93 4.67
CA GLU A 132 -5.74 -6.87 5.94
C GLU A 132 -5.30 -5.75 6.92
N VAL A 133 -4.03 -5.37 6.90
CA VAL A 133 -3.46 -4.28 7.72
C VAL A 133 -3.86 -2.89 7.25
N LEU A 134 -4.48 -2.78 6.07
CA LEU A 134 -4.95 -1.54 5.44
C LEU A 134 -6.42 -1.63 4.99
N ALA A 135 -6.92 -2.82 4.68
CA ALA A 135 -8.24 -3.01 4.12
C ALA A 135 -9.31 -2.61 5.14
N THR A 136 -10.20 -1.70 4.74
CA THR A 136 -11.35 -1.34 5.56
C THR A 136 -12.45 -2.38 5.40
N ILE A 137 -13.20 -2.67 6.45
CA ILE A 137 -14.25 -3.69 6.42
C ILE A 137 -15.28 -3.39 5.32
N ALA A 138 -15.76 -2.16 5.18
CA ALA A 138 -16.70 -1.84 4.09
C ALA A 138 -16.08 -1.95 2.70
N GLY A 139 -14.77 -1.71 2.55
CA GLY A 139 -14.07 -1.94 1.29
C GLY A 139 -14.03 -3.43 0.93
N MET A 140 -13.79 -4.28 1.93
CA MET A 140 -13.84 -5.74 1.77
C MET A 140 -15.26 -6.20 1.39
N VAL A 141 -16.30 -5.66 2.02
CA VAL A 141 -17.70 -5.96 1.66
C VAL A 141 -18.01 -5.53 0.23
N SER A 142 -17.62 -4.30 -0.13
CA SER A 142 -17.93 -3.70 -1.44
C SER A 142 -17.25 -4.43 -2.60
N THR A 143 -16.16 -5.14 -2.35
CA THR A 143 -15.40 -5.91 -3.36
C THR A 143 -15.58 -7.42 -3.21
N ASN A 144 -16.27 -7.87 -2.15
CA ASN A 144 -16.27 -9.25 -1.69
C ASN A 144 -14.86 -9.86 -1.58
N ALA A 145 -13.94 -9.10 -0.97
CA ALA A 145 -12.56 -9.54 -0.79
C ALA A 145 -12.49 -10.91 -0.08
N SER A 146 -11.49 -11.71 -0.42
CA SER A 146 -11.26 -13.02 0.19
C SER A 146 -9.86 -13.11 0.80
N GLY A 147 -8.91 -13.75 0.12
CA GLY A 147 -7.57 -14.09 0.58
C GLY A 147 -7.39 -15.58 0.89
N HIS A 148 -6.15 -15.96 1.21
CA HIS A 148 -5.68 -17.35 1.35
C HIS A 148 -6.53 -18.28 2.22
N ARG A 149 -7.30 -17.74 3.17
CA ARG A 149 -8.14 -18.52 4.09
C ARG A 149 -9.51 -18.91 3.56
N ALA A 150 -9.89 -18.41 2.38
CA ALA A 150 -11.22 -18.63 1.83
C ALA A 150 -11.53 -20.09 1.51
N VAL A 151 -10.52 -20.93 1.30
CA VAL A 151 -10.69 -22.39 1.15
C VAL A 151 -11.45 -23.04 2.32
N LYS A 152 -11.26 -22.54 3.56
CA LYS A 152 -11.97 -23.02 4.75
C LYS A 152 -13.10 -22.10 5.16
N TYR A 153 -12.86 -20.80 5.09
CA TYR A 153 -13.68 -19.77 5.70
C TYR A 153 -14.43 -18.92 4.69
N GLY A 154 -14.46 -19.24 3.40
CA GLY A 154 -15.18 -18.45 2.41
C GLY A 154 -14.71 -17.00 2.30
N THR A 155 -15.57 -16.17 1.73
CA THR A 155 -15.29 -14.78 1.34
C THR A 155 -15.93 -13.79 2.31
N THR A 156 -15.65 -12.49 2.14
CA THR A 156 -16.20 -11.46 3.03
C THR A 156 -17.72 -11.51 3.15
N ARG A 157 -18.46 -11.65 2.05
CA ARG A 157 -19.94 -11.68 2.07
C ARG A 157 -20.51 -12.81 2.92
N ASP A 158 -19.80 -13.95 3.00
CA ASP A 158 -20.23 -15.12 3.77
C ASP A 158 -20.22 -14.83 5.29
N TYR A 159 -19.56 -13.73 5.68
CA TYR A 159 -19.40 -13.25 7.05
C TYR A 159 -20.14 -11.95 7.33
N ILE A 160 -21.04 -11.49 6.45
CA ILE A 160 -21.84 -10.29 6.69
C ILE A 160 -23.28 -10.68 7.04
N LYS A 161 -23.78 -10.17 8.17
CA LYS A 161 -25.16 -10.39 8.64
C LYS A 161 -26.11 -9.25 8.26
N GLY A 162 -25.57 -8.06 8.01
CA GLY A 162 -26.35 -6.88 7.65
C GLY A 162 -25.48 -5.66 7.42
N LEU A 163 -26.03 -4.69 6.70
CA LEU A 163 -25.39 -3.42 6.37
C LEU A 163 -26.34 -2.28 6.68
N LYS A 164 -25.78 -1.13 7.07
CA LYS A 164 -26.43 0.17 6.96
C LYS A 164 -25.91 0.86 5.71
N VAL A 165 -26.81 1.28 4.82
CA VAL A 165 -26.48 1.83 3.51
C VAL A 165 -27.21 3.15 3.30
N VAL A 166 -26.48 4.14 2.78
CA VAL A 166 -27.04 5.39 2.27
C VAL A 166 -27.22 5.27 0.76
N LEU A 167 -28.45 5.42 0.27
CA LEU A 167 -28.81 5.36 -1.15
C LEU A 167 -28.50 6.67 -1.88
N ALA A 168 -28.69 6.68 -3.20
CA ALA A 168 -28.41 7.84 -4.05
C ALA A 168 -29.14 9.11 -3.58
N ASP A 169 -30.41 8.99 -3.19
CA ASP A 169 -31.24 10.09 -2.70
C ASP A 169 -30.97 10.50 -1.24
N GLY A 170 -29.99 9.85 -0.59
CA GLY A 170 -29.65 10.03 0.81
C GLY A 170 -30.50 9.24 1.80
N THR A 171 -31.44 8.40 1.35
CA THR A 171 -32.20 7.51 2.23
C THR A 171 -31.27 6.51 2.93
N VAL A 172 -31.46 6.34 4.24
CA VAL A 172 -30.71 5.36 5.05
C VAL A 172 -31.54 4.10 5.22
N ILE A 173 -30.96 2.94 4.88
CA ILE A 173 -31.61 1.63 5.04
C ILE A 173 -30.74 0.66 5.82
N ASP A 174 -31.38 -0.32 6.46
CA ASP A 174 -30.72 -1.50 7.05
C ASP A 174 -31.12 -2.75 6.24
N THR A 175 -30.14 -3.56 5.82
CA THR A 175 -30.35 -4.66 4.84
C THR A 175 -30.46 -6.06 5.45
N GLY A 176 -30.15 -6.21 6.74
CA GLY A 176 -30.00 -7.51 7.41
C GLY A 176 -30.33 -7.46 8.90
N THR A 177 -29.91 -8.47 9.66
CA THR A 177 -30.28 -8.61 11.08
C THR A 177 -29.24 -9.38 11.87
N THR A 178 -29.18 -9.14 13.18
CA THR A 178 -28.36 -9.93 14.12
C THR A 178 -28.97 -11.30 14.43
N ALA A 179 -30.25 -11.53 14.07
CA ALA A 179 -30.89 -12.82 14.27
C ALA A 179 -30.11 -13.96 13.57
N PRO A 180 -29.99 -15.16 14.16
CA PRO A 180 -29.23 -16.26 13.56
C PRO A 180 -29.73 -16.70 12.18
N LYS A 181 -31.03 -16.49 11.90
CA LYS A 181 -31.68 -16.80 10.62
C LYS A 181 -32.80 -15.80 10.36
N THR A 182 -33.02 -15.48 9.09
CA THR A 182 -34.18 -14.71 8.63
C THR A 182 -34.56 -15.17 7.22
N SER A 183 -35.84 -15.03 6.87
CA SER A 183 -36.36 -15.20 5.51
C SER A 183 -37.37 -14.10 5.17
N LEU A 184 -37.29 -12.97 5.89
CA LEU A 184 -38.19 -11.85 5.72
C LEU A 184 -37.69 -10.93 4.61
N GLY A 185 -38.33 -11.01 3.44
CA GLY A 185 -38.02 -10.16 2.28
C GLY A 185 -36.88 -10.70 1.42
N TYR A 186 -36.37 -9.83 0.53
CA TYR A 186 -35.23 -10.15 -0.35
C TYR A 186 -33.91 -10.03 0.39
N GLU A 187 -32.90 -10.77 -0.10
CA GLU A 187 -31.53 -10.65 0.40
C GLU A 187 -30.88 -9.38 -0.18
N LEU A 188 -31.01 -8.26 0.56
CA LEU A 188 -30.39 -6.98 0.18
C LEU A 188 -28.92 -6.87 0.65
N THR A 189 -28.51 -7.54 1.71
CA THR A 189 -27.12 -7.51 2.22
C THR A 189 -26.13 -7.98 1.15
N ASN A 190 -26.44 -9.09 0.47
CA ASN A 190 -25.65 -9.61 -0.64
C ASN A 190 -25.81 -8.79 -1.92
N LEU A 191 -26.91 -8.05 -2.10
CA LEU A 191 -27.06 -7.12 -3.23
C LEU A 191 -26.06 -5.96 -3.14
N PHE A 192 -25.86 -5.39 -1.94
CA PHE A 192 -24.90 -4.31 -1.72
C PHE A 192 -23.46 -4.82 -1.52
N SER A 193 -23.29 -6.11 -1.18
CA SER A 193 -21.98 -6.76 -1.18
C SER A 193 -21.51 -6.98 -2.62
N SER A 194 -20.22 -6.73 -2.91
CA SER A 194 -19.67 -6.75 -4.28
C SER A 194 -20.21 -5.66 -5.22
N ALA A 195 -20.97 -4.68 -4.73
CA ALA A 195 -21.53 -3.61 -5.56
C ALA A 195 -20.53 -2.49 -5.89
N GLU A 196 -19.32 -2.50 -5.30
CA GLU A 196 -18.26 -1.51 -5.52
C GLU A 196 -18.74 -0.05 -5.37
N GLY A 197 -19.66 0.21 -4.45
CA GLY A 197 -20.22 1.55 -4.22
C GLY A 197 -21.14 2.08 -5.33
N THR A 198 -21.50 1.25 -6.33
CA THR A 198 -22.38 1.65 -7.44
C THR A 198 -23.86 1.70 -7.07
N LEU A 199 -24.26 1.06 -5.95
CA LEU A 199 -25.66 0.98 -5.52
C LEU A 199 -25.95 1.77 -4.23
N GLY A 200 -24.94 2.10 -3.45
CA GLY A 200 -25.06 2.86 -2.20
C GLY A 200 -23.75 2.94 -1.44
N ILE A 201 -23.73 3.74 -0.38
CA ILE A 201 -22.58 3.98 0.48
C ILE A 201 -22.79 3.23 1.81
N ILE A 202 -21.92 2.26 2.11
CA ILE A 202 -21.99 1.49 3.37
C ILE A 202 -21.48 2.35 4.52
N THR A 203 -22.28 2.50 5.59
CA THR A 203 -21.94 3.32 6.78
C THR A 203 -21.94 2.54 8.10
N GLU A 204 -22.37 1.27 8.10
CA GLU A 204 -22.21 0.32 9.21
C GLU A 204 -22.21 -1.10 8.66
N VAL A 205 -21.40 -1.99 9.26
CA VAL A 205 -21.33 -3.41 8.89
C VAL A 205 -21.54 -4.27 10.13
N ILE A 206 -22.41 -5.28 10.02
CA ILE A 206 -22.58 -6.33 11.01
C ILE A 206 -21.82 -7.57 10.53
N CYS A 207 -20.65 -7.83 11.12
CA CYS A 207 -19.81 -8.97 10.81
C CYS A 207 -20.16 -10.17 11.70
N LYS A 208 -20.30 -11.36 11.11
CA LYS A 208 -20.20 -12.64 11.82
C LYS A 208 -18.76 -12.84 12.29
N VAL A 209 -18.56 -13.37 13.48
CA VAL A 209 -17.24 -13.75 14.00
C VAL A 209 -17.23 -15.22 14.41
N GLU A 210 -16.04 -15.81 14.51
CA GLU A 210 -15.82 -17.22 14.85
C GLU A 210 -14.81 -17.35 15.98
N SER A 211 -14.80 -18.49 16.66
CA SER A 211 -13.72 -18.80 17.61
C SER A 211 -12.40 -18.97 16.87
N LYS A 212 -11.32 -18.45 17.46
CA LYS A 212 -9.96 -18.73 17.00
C LYS A 212 -9.65 -20.22 17.15
N PRO A 213 -9.04 -20.85 16.13
CA PRO A 213 -8.54 -22.21 16.25
C PRO A 213 -7.50 -22.32 17.38
N GLU A 214 -7.52 -23.41 18.14
CA GLU A 214 -6.58 -23.66 19.23
C GLU A 214 -5.18 -24.05 18.75
N TYR A 215 -5.07 -24.58 17.52
CA TYR A 215 -3.84 -25.07 16.94
C TYR A 215 -3.82 -24.82 15.43
N GLY A 216 -2.62 -24.63 14.87
CA GLY A 216 -2.42 -24.60 13.44
C GLY A 216 -0.99 -24.93 13.03
N ALA A 217 -0.83 -25.40 11.81
CA ALA A 217 0.43 -25.80 11.21
C ALA A 217 0.53 -25.27 9.79
N LEU A 218 1.76 -25.05 9.33
CA LEU A 218 2.09 -24.72 7.95
C LEU A 218 3.02 -25.80 7.39
N ALA A 219 2.65 -26.37 6.25
CA ALA A 219 3.48 -27.27 5.46
C ALA A 219 4.00 -26.54 4.21
N LEU A 220 5.25 -26.82 3.86
CA LEU A 220 5.95 -26.37 2.67
C LEU A 220 6.31 -27.59 1.83
N ALA A 221 5.94 -27.57 0.56
CA ALA A 221 6.26 -28.65 -0.37
C ALA A 221 6.86 -28.09 -1.67
N ILE A 222 8.10 -28.50 -1.96
CA ILE A 222 8.88 -28.06 -3.12
C ILE A 222 8.79 -29.11 -4.22
N PHE A 223 8.40 -28.68 -5.42
CA PHE A 223 8.28 -29.55 -6.60
C PHE A 223 9.18 -29.06 -7.74
N GLY A 224 9.79 -30.02 -8.43
CA GLY A 224 10.50 -29.80 -9.71
C GLY A 224 9.61 -29.94 -10.94
N ASP A 225 8.30 -30.18 -10.76
CA ASP A 225 7.31 -30.24 -11.82
C ASP A 225 6.01 -29.58 -11.35
N LEU A 226 5.48 -28.68 -12.17
CA LEU A 226 4.26 -27.95 -11.86
C LEU A 226 3.02 -28.84 -11.89
N ASN A 227 3.00 -29.89 -12.73
CA ASN A 227 1.86 -30.80 -12.80
C ASN A 227 1.77 -31.63 -11.53
N ALA A 228 2.90 -32.20 -11.09
CA ALA A 228 3.02 -32.88 -9.81
C ALA A 228 2.51 -32.04 -8.63
N ALA A 229 2.88 -30.76 -8.57
CA ALA A 229 2.38 -29.85 -7.52
C ALA A 229 0.86 -29.70 -7.58
N GLY A 230 0.28 -29.47 -8.76
CA GLY A 230 -1.16 -29.31 -8.88
C GLY A 230 -1.98 -30.59 -8.73
N ASP A 231 -1.45 -31.73 -9.14
CA ASP A 231 -2.06 -33.04 -8.87
C ASP A 231 -2.05 -33.34 -7.36
N ALA A 232 -0.96 -32.98 -6.65
CA ALA A 232 -0.90 -33.05 -5.20
C ALA A 232 -1.96 -32.16 -4.54
N VAL A 233 -2.08 -30.89 -4.94
CA VAL A 233 -3.13 -29.98 -4.43
C VAL A 233 -4.53 -30.55 -4.70
N THR A 234 -4.77 -31.08 -5.90
CA THR A 234 -6.05 -31.68 -6.28
C THR A 234 -6.38 -32.88 -5.40
N GLU A 235 -5.42 -33.77 -5.13
CA GLU A 235 -5.65 -34.91 -4.25
C GLU A 235 -5.81 -34.49 -2.78
N VAL A 236 -5.01 -33.53 -2.29
CA VAL A 236 -5.17 -33.00 -0.92
C VAL A 236 -6.59 -32.45 -0.73
N THR A 237 -7.02 -31.54 -1.61
CA THR A 237 -8.35 -30.89 -1.53
C THR A 237 -9.51 -31.89 -1.69
N THR A 238 -9.33 -32.97 -2.45
CA THR A 238 -10.39 -33.99 -2.67
C THR A 238 -10.34 -35.17 -1.69
N SER A 239 -9.29 -35.29 -0.86
CA SER A 239 -9.12 -36.37 0.13
C SER A 239 -9.86 -36.16 1.45
N GLY A 240 -10.67 -35.10 1.56
CA GLY A 240 -11.38 -34.72 2.78
C GLY A 240 -10.50 -34.05 3.85
N ILE A 241 -9.26 -33.66 3.50
CA ILE A 241 -8.41 -32.81 4.33
C ILE A 241 -8.95 -31.38 4.27
N LYS A 242 -9.17 -30.76 5.43
CA LYS A 242 -9.66 -29.37 5.51
C LYS A 242 -8.48 -28.42 5.65
N LEU A 243 -7.94 -27.98 4.52
CA LEU A 243 -6.93 -26.93 4.49
C LEU A 243 -7.52 -25.61 5.00
N ALA A 244 -6.75 -24.88 5.81
CA ALA A 244 -7.03 -23.51 6.21
C ALA A 244 -6.49 -22.50 5.19
N GLY A 245 -5.50 -22.89 4.39
CA GLY A 245 -4.94 -22.11 3.28
C GLY A 245 -4.11 -22.99 2.38
N CYS A 246 -4.00 -22.65 1.09
CA CYS A 246 -3.21 -23.40 0.13
C CYS A 246 -2.73 -22.48 -0.99
N GLU A 247 -1.46 -22.11 -0.93
CA GLU A 247 -0.81 -21.22 -1.88
C GLU A 247 0.06 -21.98 -2.87
N ILE A 248 0.17 -21.47 -4.09
CA ILE A 248 1.23 -21.83 -5.04
C ILE A 248 2.07 -20.61 -5.39
N LEU A 249 3.38 -20.80 -5.52
CA LEU A 249 4.29 -19.85 -6.18
C LEU A 249 5.01 -20.57 -7.31
N ASP A 250 5.00 -19.99 -8.51
CA ASP A 250 5.78 -20.47 -9.64
C ASP A 250 7.25 -20.03 -9.56
N ARG A 251 8.06 -20.54 -10.49
CA ARG A 251 9.49 -20.20 -10.60
C ARG A 251 9.79 -18.70 -10.72
N PHE A 252 8.87 -17.89 -11.26
CA PHE A 252 9.09 -16.44 -11.42
C PHE A 252 8.82 -15.70 -10.10
N SER A 253 7.74 -16.09 -9.42
CA SER A 253 7.35 -15.59 -8.10
C SER A 253 8.38 -15.97 -7.03
N LEU A 254 9.00 -17.16 -7.17
CA LEU A 254 10.04 -17.62 -6.24
C LEU A 254 11.30 -16.76 -6.25
N LYS A 255 11.67 -16.16 -7.39
CA LYS A 255 12.82 -15.24 -7.45
C LYS A 255 12.65 -14.02 -6.53
N VAL A 256 11.40 -13.62 -6.27
CA VAL A 256 11.09 -12.47 -5.41
C VAL A 256 11.26 -12.81 -3.92
N VAL A 257 11.13 -14.10 -3.56
CA VAL A 257 11.23 -14.58 -2.18
C VAL A 257 12.49 -15.40 -1.92
N GLU A 258 13.43 -15.43 -2.88
CA GLU A 258 14.67 -16.23 -2.82
C GLU A 258 15.52 -15.93 -1.58
N GLU A 259 15.75 -14.65 -1.28
CA GLU A 259 16.52 -14.23 -0.10
C GLU A 259 15.86 -14.70 1.22
N ILE A 260 14.53 -14.71 1.26
CA ILE A 260 13.77 -15.15 2.44
C ILE A 260 13.83 -16.66 2.59
N LEU A 261 13.78 -17.40 1.48
CA LEU A 261 13.97 -18.86 1.48
C LEU A 261 15.41 -19.26 1.81
N GLY A 262 16.37 -18.34 1.72
CA GLY A 262 17.77 -18.55 2.10
C GLY A 262 18.48 -19.61 1.25
N ARG A 263 18.03 -19.83 0.01
CA ARG A 263 18.54 -20.87 -0.91
C ARG A 263 18.32 -20.50 -2.37
N ASP A 264 19.08 -21.14 -3.24
CA ASP A 264 18.88 -21.10 -4.69
C ASP A 264 17.53 -21.72 -5.08
N VAL A 265 16.67 -20.94 -5.76
CA VAL A 265 15.34 -21.37 -6.24
C VAL A 265 15.32 -21.78 -7.71
N SER A 266 16.46 -21.74 -8.43
CA SER A 266 16.53 -21.95 -9.87
C SER A 266 16.06 -23.33 -10.37
N LYS A 267 16.00 -24.33 -9.49
CA LYS A 267 15.56 -25.71 -9.78
C LYS A 267 14.15 -26.03 -9.26
N ILE A 268 13.45 -25.03 -8.72
CA ILE A 268 12.11 -25.17 -8.17
C ILE A 268 11.11 -24.67 -9.21
N GLU A 269 10.22 -25.55 -9.67
CA GLU A 269 9.13 -25.16 -10.58
C GLU A 269 7.90 -24.68 -9.81
N ALA A 270 7.64 -25.22 -8.62
CA ALA A 270 6.55 -24.80 -7.76
C ALA A 270 6.86 -24.99 -6.26
N LEU A 271 6.42 -24.03 -5.45
CA LEU A 271 6.34 -24.13 -3.99
C LEU A 271 4.87 -24.10 -3.56
N LEU A 272 4.46 -25.08 -2.78
CA LEU A 272 3.17 -25.05 -2.08
C LEU A 272 3.33 -24.62 -0.63
N LEU A 273 2.45 -23.74 -0.16
CA LEU A 273 2.28 -23.41 1.25
C LEU A 273 0.88 -23.86 1.68
N MET A 274 0.80 -24.87 2.54
CA MET A 274 -0.46 -25.46 2.97
C MET A 274 -0.66 -25.26 4.47
N GLU A 275 -1.66 -24.47 4.84
CA GLU A 275 -2.04 -24.29 6.23
C GLU A 275 -3.16 -25.25 6.63
N ALA A 276 -3.10 -25.72 7.88
CA ALA A 276 -4.18 -26.45 8.53
C ALA A 276 -4.37 -25.89 9.94
N ASP A 277 -5.62 -25.72 10.37
CA ASP A 277 -5.95 -25.23 11.70
C ASP A 277 -7.20 -25.92 12.29
N GLY A 278 -7.29 -25.94 13.61
CA GLY A 278 -8.36 -26.57 14.36
C GLY A 278 -7.85 -27.36 15.56
N VAL A 279 -8.43 -28.54 15.77
CA VAL A 279 -8.06 -29.45 16.86
C VAL A 279 -6.71 -30.08 16.58
N LYS A 280 -5.81 -30.06 17.58
CA LYS A 280 -4.40 -30.46 17.41
C LYS A 280 -4.22 -31.84 16.77
N GLU A 281 -4.94 -32.85 17.24
CA GLU A 281 -4.82 -34.23 16.75
C GLU A 281 -5.28 -34.35 15.29
N VAL A 282 -6.29 -33.56 14.89
CA VAL A 282 -6.79 -33.52 13.52
C VAL A 282 -5.77 -32.86 12.60
N VAL A 283 -5.21 -31.71 13.02
CA VAL A 283 -4.18 -30.99 12.25
C VAL A 283 -2.95 -31.86 12.05
N GLN A 284 -2.43 -32.50 13.10
CA GLN A 284 -1.25 -33.36 13.00
C GLN A 284 -1.48 -34.58 12.09
N ARG A 285 -2.68 -35.19 12.18
CA ARG A 285 -3.08 -36.26 11.27
C ARG A 285 -3.13 -35.78 9.82
N ASP A 286 -3.74 -34.61 9.59
CA ASP A 286 -3.93 -34.08 8.25
C ASP A 286 -2.61 -33.65 7.61
N VAL A 287 -1.69 -33.04 8.36
CA VAL A 287 -0.33 -32.71 7.87
C VAL A 287 0.44 -33.97 7.44
N LYS A 288 0.35 -35.06 8.20
CA LYS A 288 0.96 -36.34 7.79
C LYS A 288 0.35 -36.88 6.49
N ARG A 289 -0.96 -36.77 6.32
CA ARG A 289 -1.63 -37.17 5.08
C ARG A 289 -1.23 -36.28 3.90
N ILE A 290 -1.05 -34.98 4.13
CA ILE A 290 -0.52 -34.05 3.12
C ILE A 290 0.88 -34.49 2.69
N GLU A 291 1.76 -34.85 3.62
CA GLU A 291 3.11 -35.37 3.33
C GLU A 291 3.06 -36.64 2.48
N GLU A 292 2.20 -37.60 2.83
CA GLU A 292 1.99 -38.84 2.09
C GLU A 292 1.54 -38.57 0.63
N ILE A 293 0.61 -37.63 0.44
CA ILE A 293 0.13 -37.22 -0.89
C ILE A 293 1.25 -36.51 -1.67
N CYS A 294 1.97 -35.56 -1.07
CA CYS A 294 3.06 -34.86 -1.74
C CYS A 294 4.18 -35.84 -2.16
N THR A 295 4.48 -36.82 -1.31
CA THR A 295 5.45 -37.89 -1.61
C THR A 295 5.03 -38.74 -2.79
N LYS A 296 3.73 -39.09 -2.89
CA LYS A 296 3.16 -39.81 -4.05
C LYS A 296 3.39 -39.08 -5.38
N TYR A 297 3.41 -37.75 -5.35
CA TYR A 297 3.67 -36.89 -6.53
C TYR A 297 5.13 -36.41 -6.62
N ASN A 298 6.08 -37.13 -6.03
CA ASN A 298 7.52 -36.85 -6.16
C ASN A 298 7.93 -35.45 -5.68
N VAL A 299 7.39 -35.00 -4.53
CA VAL A 299 7.90 -33.81 -3.83
C VAL A 299 9.42 -33.96 -3.61
N GLN A 300 10.18 -32.91 -3.91
CA GLN A 300 11.63 -32.90 -3.70
C GLN A 300 11.97 -32.69 -2.23
N GLU A 301 11.18 -31.85 -1.56
CA GLU A 301 11.37 -31.50 -0.17
C GLU A 301 10.03 -31.14 0.46
N PHE A 302 9.77 -31.74 1.62
CA PHE A 302 8.58 -31.46 2.42
C PHE A 302 9.03 -31.08 3.84
N GLN A 303 8.51 -29.97 4.35
CA GLN A 303 8.74 -29.52 5.71
C GLN A 303 7.44 -29.01 6.30
N TRP A 304 7.26 -29.11 7.61
CA TRP A 304 6.14 -28.44 8.27
C TRP A 304 6.55 -27.91 9.63
N SER A 305 5.81 -26.91 10.10
CA SER A 305 6.03 -26.26 11.39
C SER A 305 4.71 -25.85 12.02
N ASP A 306 4.56 -26.13 13.32
CA ASP A 306 3.51 -25.59 14.19
C ASP A 306 3.99 -24.38 15.02
N ASP A 307 5.27 -24.01 14.93
CA ASP A 307 5.81 -22.79 15.54
C ASP A 307 5.07 -21.55 14.97
N PRO A 308 4.29 -20.83 15.79
CA PRO A 308 3.54 -19.66 15.34
C PRO A 308 4.42 -18.59 14.70
N LYS A 309 5.66 -18.41 15.19
CA LYS A 309 6.57 -17.39 14.69
C LYS A 309 7.03 -17.69 13.27
N LYS A 310 7.45 -18.94 13.01
CA LYS A 310 7.88 -19.37 11.67
C LYS A 310 6.73 -19.30 10.65
N ARG A 311 5.51 -19.64 11.09
CA ARG A 311 4.31 -19.52 10.26
C ARG A 311 4.05 -18.07 9.87
N GLU A 312 4.08 -17.16 10.84
CA GLU A 312 3.88 -15.73 10.62
C GLU A 312 4.97 -15.15 9.70
N GLU A 313 6.24 -15.47 9.92
CA GLU A 313 7.36 -15.03 9.07
C GLU A 313 7.16 -15.44 7.60
N MET A 314 6.75 -16.70 7.36
CA MET A 314 6.52 -17.21 6.00
C MET A 314 5.28 -16.60 5.34
N MET A 315 4.17 -16.49 6.07
CA MET A 315 2.95 -15.87 5.54
C MET A 315 3.12 -14.38 5.28
N LEU A 316 3.92 -13.69 6.11
CA LEU A 316 4.30 -12.29 5.88
C LEU A 316 5.13 -12.15 4.59
N ALA A 317 6.08 -13.06 4.35
CA ALA A 317 6.85 -13.09 3.10
C ALA A 317 5.93 -13.29 1.88
N ARG A 318 5.01 -14.26 1.95
CA ARG A 318 3.98 -14.50 0.93
C ARG A 318 3.09 -13.27 0.69
N GLY A 319 2.66 -12.58 1.74
CA GLY A 319 1.83 -11.37 1.65
C GLY A 319 2.56 -10.18 1.03
N ARG A 320 3.90 -10.15 1.10
CA ARG A 320 4.75 -9.11 0.49
C ARG A 320 5.05 -9.34 -0.98
N LEU A 321 4.68 -10.49 -1.55
CA LEU A 321 4.99 -10.84 -2.94
C LEU A 321 4.52 -9.77 -3.94
N VAL A 322 3.24 -9.38 -3.87
CA VAL A 322 2.59 -8.56 -4.91
C VAL A 322 3.30 -7.23 -5.18
N PRO A 323 3.58 -6.37 -4.18
CA PRO A 323 4.28 -5.12 -4.46
C PRO A 323 5.75 -5.34 -4.87
N THR A 324 6.37 -6.43 -4.40
CA THR A 324 7.80 -6.72 -4.64
C THR A 324 8.06 -7.20 -6.06
N LEU A 325 7.03 -7.67 -6.79
CA LEU A 325 7.15 -8.00 -8.23
C LEU A 325 7.65 -6.82 -9.08
N SER A 326 7.39 -5.56 -8.67
CA SER A 326 7.99 -4.37 -9.32
C SER A 326 9.51 -4.31 -9.22
N ARG A 327 10.15 -5.13 -8.37
CA ARG A 327 11.61 -5.19 -8.20
C ARG A 327 12.28 -6.24 -9.10
N ILE A 328 11.52 -7.04 -9.84
CA ILE A 328 12.09 -8.04 -10.76
C ILE A 328 13.07 -7.40 -11.76
N LYS A 329 12.77 -6.18 -12.23
CA LYS A 329 13.65 -5.42 -13.12
C LYS A 329 13.52 -3.92 -12.82
N PRO A 330 14.64 -3.19 -12.68
CA PRO A 330 14.60 -1.72 -12.54
C PRO A 330 13.83 -1.05 -13.68
N GLY A 331 12.98 -0.08 -13.34
CA GLY A 331 12.10 0.62 -14.29
C GLY A 331 10.82 -0.12 -14.65
N ASN A 332 10.70 -1.41 -14.30
CA ASN A 332 9.45 -2.15 -14.45
C ASN A 332 8.52 -1.94 -13.24
N ARG A 333 7.25 -2.23 -13.47
CA ARG A 333 6.19 -2.18 -12.46
C ARG A 333 5.27 -3.37 -12.62
N LEU A 334 4.72 -3.85 -11.51
CA LEU A 334 3.50 -4.69 -11.54
C LEU A 334 2.36 -3.96 -12.28
N VAL A 335 1.73 -4.65 -13.23
CA VAL A 335 0.61 -4.18 -14.02
C VAL A 335 -0.59 -5.10 -13.77
N PRO A 336 -1.49 -4.74 -12.83
CA PRO A 336 -2.64 -5.57 -12.51
C PRO A 336 -3.78 -5.29 -13.50
N ILE A 337 -3.84 -6.09 -14.58
CA ILE A 337 -4.94 -6.06 -15.56
C ILE A 337 -5.39 -7.49 -15.85
N ALA A 338 -6.67 -7.79 -15.58
CA ALA A 338 -7.31 -9.09 -15.85
C ALA A 338 -6.57 -10.31 -15.27
N GLU A 339 -5.92 -10.14 -14.12
CA GLU A 339 -4.92 -11.08 -13.58
C GLU A 339 -5.39 -11.89 -12.36
N ASP A 340 -6.69 -12.06 -12.14
CA ASP A 340 -7.28 -12.65 -10.92
C ASP A 340 -8.27 -13.77 -11.29
N LEU A 341 -7.75 -14.86 -11.87
CA LEU A 341 -8.60 -15.87 -12.48
C LEU A 341 -9.07 -16.88 -11.44
N GLY A 342 -10.38 -17.04 -11.29
CA GLY A 342 -10.95 -18.13 -10.50
C GLY A 342 -11.27 -19.32 -11.40
N VAL A 343 -10.68 -20.49 -11.16
CA VAL A 343 -10.88 -21.70 -11.98
C VAL A 343 -11.16 -22.93 -11.09
N PRO A 344 -11.82 -23.98 -11.61
CA PRO A 344 -11.91 -25.24 -10.87
C PRO A 344 -10.52 -25.76 -10.50
N SER A 345 -10.33 -26.30 -9.28
CA SER A 345 -9.01 -26.72 -8.79
C SER A 345 -8.30 -27.71 -9.71
N SER A 346 -9.06 -28.60 -10.38
CA SER A 346 -8.54 -29.55 -11.37
C SER A 346 -7.97 -28.92 -12.65
N ARG A 347 -8.19 -27.62 -12.87
CA ARG A 347 -7.73 -26.86 -14.04
C ARG A 347 -6.60 -25.90 -13.72
N ILE A 348 -6.15 -25.82 -12.47
CA ILE A 348 -5.06 -24.92 -12.04
C ILE A 348 -3.77 -25.19 -12.83
N PRO A 349 -3.26 -26.44 -12.95
CA PRO A 349 -2.03 -26.70 -13.72
C PRO A 349 -2.13 -26.25 -15.18
N GLU A 350 -3.28 -26.51 -15.82
CA GLU A 350 -3.50 -26.09 -17.20
C GLU A 350 -3.52 -24.58 -17.34
N THR A 351 -4.16 -23.87 -16.40
CA THR A 351 -4.23 -22.40 -16.38
C THR A 351 -2.85 -21.79 -16.28
N ILE A 352 -1.99 -22.28 -15.37
CA ILE A 352 -0.62 -21.78 -15.21
C ILE A 352 0.21 -22.06 -16.47
N ARG A 353 0.13 -23.27 -17.06
CA ARG A 353 0.85 -23.58 -18.31
C ARG A 353 0.42 -22.68 -19.47
N ARG A 354 -0.88 -22.40 -19.60
CA ARG A 354 -1.40 -21.47 -20.62
C ARG A 354 -0.89 -20.06 -20.39
N ALA A 355 -0.89 -19.57 -19.15
CA ALA A 355 -0.32 -18.27 -18.81
C ALA A 355 1.16 -18.19 -19.19
N GLN A 356 1.96 -19.23 -18.92
CA GLN A 356 3.37 -19.31 -19.34
C GLN A 356 3.51 -19.30 -20.88
N ALA A 357 2.70 -20.07 -21.60
CA ALA A 357 2.72 -20.09 -23.07
C ALA A 357 2.30 -18.73 -23.68
N ILE A 358 1.32 -18.05 -23.09
CA ILE A 358 0.90 -16.69 -23.46
C ILE A 358 2.06 -15.70 -23.23
N ALA A 359 2.75 -15.81 -22.09
CA ALA A 359 3.91 -14.98 -21.78
C ALA A 359 5.01 -15.11 -22.84
N GLU A 360 5.34 -16.35 -23.23
CA GLU A 360 6.33 -16.65 -24.27
C GLU A 360 5.88 -16.14 -25.66
N LYS A 361 4.63 -16.44 -26.05
CA LYS A 361 4.05 -16.06 -27.34
C LYS A 361 4.08 -14.55 -27.59
N HIS A 362 3.71 -13.76 -26.58
CA HIS A 362 3.62 -12.30 -26.69
C HIS A 362 4.89 -11.58 -26.23
N ASN A 363 5.90 -12.30 -25.76
CA ASN A 363 7.13 -11.73 -25.20
C ASN A 363 6.81 -10.67 -24.12
N VAL A 364 6.06 -11.10 -23.10
CA VAL A 364 5.66 -10.34 -21.91
C VAL A 364 6.03 -11.13 -20.66
N THR A 365 6.19 -10.43 -19.52
CA THR A 365 6.45 -11.10 -18.25
C THR A 365 5.13 -11.32 -17.52
N ILE A 366 4.79 -12.59 -17.28
CA ILE A 366 3.66 -12.99 -16.42
C ILE A 366 4.25 -13.75 -15.23
N THR A 367 3.84 -13.38 -14.02
CA THR A 367 4.19 -14.09 -12.79
C THR A 367 2.94 -14.75 -12.23
N THR A 368 3.05 -16.02 -11.82
CA THR A 368 1.88 -16.79 -11.38
C THR A 368 2.01 -17.28 -9.95
N PHE A 369 1.03 -16.90 -9.14
CA PHE A 369 0.88 -17.29 -7.74
C PHE A 369 -0.60 -17.30 -7.37
N GLY A 370 -1.00 -17.88 -6.25
CA GLY A 370 -2.40 -17.75 -5.82
C GLY A 370 -2.87 -18.77 -4.81
N HIS A 371 -4.12 -18.57 -4.39
CA HIS A 371 -4.84 -19.34 -3.38
C HIS A 371 -5.43 -20.60 -4.03
N VAL A 372 -4.58 -21.52 -4.49
CA VAL A 372 -5.02 -22.71 -5.26
C VAL A 372 -5.99 -23.64 -4.51
N GLY A 373 -6.08 -23.50 -3.19
CA GLY A 373 -7.07 -24.22 -2.37
C GLY A 373 -8.52 -23.88 -2.69
N ASP A 374 -8.82 -22.65 -3.10
CA ASP A 374 -10.16 -22.21 -3.47
C ASP A 374 -10.36 -22.00 -4.99
N GLY A 375 -9.29 -22.24 -5.77
CA GLY A 375 -9.32 -22.10 -7.22
C GLY A 375 -8.84 -20.74 -7.74
N ASN A 376 -8.32 -19.84 -6.89
CA ASN A 376 -7.79 -18.56 -7.35
C ASN A 376 -6.35 -18.66 -7.88
N VAL A 377 -6.12 -18.18 -9.10
CA VAL A 377 -4.80 -18.11 -9.77
C VAL A 377 -4.55 -16.67 -10.26
N HIS A 378 -3.58 -16.00 -9.64
CA HIS A 378 -3.13 -14.70 -10.09
C HIS A 378 -2.12 -14.85 -11.25
N THR A 379 -2.32 -14.07 -12.31
CA THR A 379 -1.50 -14.08 -13.54
C THR A 379 -1.00 -12.69 -13.87
N THR A 380 -0.29 -12.08 -12.93
CA THR A 380 0.03 -10.66 -12.99
C THR A 380 1.15 -10.34 -13.98
N PHE A 381 1.03 -9.20 -14.65
CA PHE A 381 2.04 -8.70 -15.58
C PHE A 381 3.10 -7.85 -14.88
N VAL A 382 4.31 -7.85 -15.44
CA VAL A 382 5.38 -6.92 -15.08
C VAL A 382 5.94 -6.28 -16.35
N ALA A 383 5.89 -4.95 -16.45
CA ALA A 383 6.25 -4.23 -17.67
C ALA A 383 6.94 -2.89 -17.38
N ASP A 384 7.72 -2.38 -18.33
CA ASP A 384 8.17 -0.98 -18.34
C ASP A 384 6.99 -0.10 -18.80
N VAL A 385 6.47 0.71 -17.88
CA VAL A 385 5.28 1.53 -18.12
C VAL A 385 5.53 2.68 -19.12
N ARG A 386 6.79 2.95 -19.48
CA ARG A 386 7.20 3.92 -20.51
C ARG A 386 7.22 3.32 -21.91
N ASN A 387 7.20 1.99 -22.02
CA ASN A 387 7.40 1.31 -23.29
C ASN A 387 6.08 1.03 -24.03
N ARG A 388 5.77 1.84 -25.05
CA ARG A 388 4.59 1.67 -25.91
C ARG A 388 4.49 0.26 -26.50
N ALA A 389 5.60 -0.33 -26.92
CA ALA A 389 5.61 -1.64 -27.55
C ALA A 389 5.27 -2.75 -26.56
N GLU A 390 5.62 -2.61 -25.28
CA GLU A 390 5.20 -3.56 -24.23
C GLU A 390 3.69 -3.47 -23.99
N TRP A 391 3.13 -2.27 -23.84
CA TRP A 391 1.67 -2.08 -23.72
C TRP A 391 0.90 -2.68 -24.90
N ASN A 392 1.38 -2.49 -26.13
CA ASN A 392 0.76 -3.08 -27.32
C ASN A 392 0.76 -4.62 -27.31
N ARG A 393 1.75 -5.26 -26.67
CA ARG A 393 1.82 -6.73 -26.52
C ARG A 393 1.00 -7.25 -25.33
N LEU A 394 0.82 -6.45 -24.28
CA LEU A 394 0.00 -6.82 -23.13
C LEU A 394 -1.47 -7.03 -23.51
N LYS A 395 -2.03 -6.15 -24.34
CA LYS A 395 -3.45 -6.23 -24.74
C LYS A 395 -3.87 -7.59 -25.33
N PRO A 396 -3.21 -8.13 -26.37
CA PRO A 396 -3.56 -9.46 -26.88
C PRO A 396 -3.26 -10.59 -25.88
N ALA A 397 -2.24 -10.46 -25.03
CA ALA A 397 -1.97 -11.42 -23.97
C ALA A 397 -3.11 -11.47 -22.92
N ILE A 398 -3.66 -10.30 -22.56
CA ILE A 398 -4.81 -10.16 -21.67
C ILE A 398 -6.06 -10.83 -22.28
N GLU A 399 -6.33 -10.63 -23.57
CA GLU A 399 -7.46 -11.28 -24.25
C GLU A 399 -7.34 -12.82 -24.19
N GLU A 400 -6.15 -13.38 -24.39
CA GLU A 400 -5.94 -14.83 -24.31
C GLU A 400 -6.04 -15.38 -22.87
N LEU A 401 -5.69 -14.60 -21.84
CA LEU A 401 -5.94 -14.96 -20.44
C LEU A 401 -7.44 -14.95 -20.11
N VAL A 402 -8.16 -13.94 -20.60
CA VAL A 402 -9.62 -13.83 -20.47
C VAL A 402 -10.30 -15.03 -21.14
N GLU A 403 -9.88 -15.40 -22.34
CA GLU A 403 -10.35 -16.62 -23.04
C GLU A 403 -10.02 -17.89 -22.27
N THR A 404 -8.80 -17.99 -21.73
CA THR A 404 -8.39 -19.12 -20.88
C THR A 404 -9.35 -19.29 -19.70
N ALA A 405 -9.66 -18.22 -18.96
CA ALA A 405 -10.59 -18.29 -17.83
C ALA A 405 -11.98 -18.81 -18.24
N MET A 406 -12.51 -18.33 -19.36
CA MET A 406 -13.80 -18.80 -19.89
C MET A 406 -13.77 -20.27 -20.32
N GLU A 407 -12.72 -20.71 -21.02
CA GLU A 407 -12.55 -22.12 -21.42
C GLU A 407 -12.35 -23.07 -20.22
N MET A 408 -11.77 -22.57 -19.13
CA MET A 408 -11.68 -23.31 -17.86
C MET A 408 -13.03 -23.41 -17.14
N LYS A 409 -14.09 -22.76 -17.64
CA LYS A 409 -15.38 -22.55 -16.95
C LYS A 409 -15.18 -21.84 -15.61
N GLY A 410 -14.23 -20.91 -15.59
CA GLY A 410 -13.88 -20.09 -14.45
C GLY A 410 -14.56 -18.71 -14.47
N THR A 411 -13.97 -17.79 -13.74
CA THR A 411 -14.36 -16.38 -13.61
C THR A 411 -13.16 -15.47 -13.85
N LEU A 412 -13.42 -14.29 -14.43
CA LEU A 412 -12.40 -13.26 -14.70
C LEU A 412 -11.92 -12.53 -13.44
N SER A 413 -12.69 -12.60 -12.36
CA SER A 413 -12.28 -12.15 -11.02
C SER A 413 -12.74 -13.15 -9.98
N ALA A 414 -11.79 -13.62 -9.17
CA ALA A 414 -12.07 -14.43 -7.99
C ALA A 414 -12.32 -13.55 -6.75
N GLU A 415 -11.58 -12.45 -6.57
CA GLU A 415 -11.60 -11.65 -5.34
C GLU A 415 -11.50 -10.12 -5.51
N HIS A 416 -10.91 -9.65 -6.61
CA HIS A 416 -10.58 -8.22 -6.79
C HIS A 416 -11.76 -7.35 -7.24
N GLY A 417 -12.85 -7.95 -7.69
CA GLY A 417 -13.98 -7.27 -8.30
C GLY A 417 -13.75 -6.91 -9.77
N ALA A 418 -14.68 -6.15 -10.35
CA ALA A 418 -14.66 -5.78 -11.76
C ALA A 418 -14.01 -4.41 -12.00
N GLY A 419 -14.43 -3.38 -11.25
CA GLY A 419 -14.00 -2.00 -11.44
C GLY A 419 -14.03 -1.53 -12.90
N ILE A 420 -12.97 -0.82 -13.29
CA ILE A 420 -12.68 -0.40 -14.67
C ILE A 420 -11.96 -1.52 -15.41
N THR A 421 -11.00 -2.16 -14.74
CA THR A 421 -10.06 -3.12 -15.32
C THR A 421 -10.71 -4.30 -16.03
N ARG A 422 -11.91 -4.73 -15.61
CA ARG A 422 -12.65 -5.84 -16.23
C ARG A 422 -13.91 -5.41 -16.97
N ALA A 423 -14.20 -4.10 -17.04
CA ALA A 423 -15.40 -3.58 -17.68
C ALA A 423 -15.47 -3.98 -19.17
N ALA A 424 -14.33 -4.04 -19.86
CA ALA A 424 -14.28 -4.45 -21.27
C ALA A 424 -14.68 -5.92 -21.51
N HIS A 425 -14.62 -6.78 -20.49
CA HIS A 425 -14.80 -8.23 -20.63
C HIS A 425 -15.98 -8.80 -19.84
N ILE A 426 -16.48 -8.07 -18.83
CA ILE A 426 -17.50 -8.57 -17.91
C ILE A 426 -18.76 -9.09 -18.61
N GLU A 427 -19.20 -8.41 -19.69
CA GLU A 427 -20.40 -8.80 -20.44
C GLU A 427 -20.21 -10.12 -21.20
N ARG A 428 -18.98 -10.49 -21.59
CA ARG A 428 -18.68 -11.80 -22.19
C ARG A 428 -18.94 -12.96 -21.21
N GLN A 429 -18.65 -12.75 -19.93
CA GLN A 429 -18.86 -13.76 -18.89
C GLN A 429 -20.31 -13.77 -18.39
N LEU A 430 -20.89 -12.59 -18.12
CA LEU A 430 -22.21 -12.48 -17.48
C LEU A 430 -23.38 -12.58 -18.47
N GLY A 431 -23.17 -12.25 -19.74
CA GLY A 431 -24.20 -12.33 -20.79
C GLY A 431 -25.46 -11.53 -20.39
N PRO A 432 -26.67 -12.11 -20.54
CA PRO A 432 -27.93 -11.42 -20.22
C PRO A 432 -28.06 -10.91 -18.77
N ALA A 433 -27.28 -11.44 -17.82
CA ALA A 433 -27.30 -10.96 -16.44
C ALA A 433 -26.83 -9.50 -16.32
N MET A 434 -26.02 -9.00 -17.28
CA MET A 434 -25.63 -7.60 -17.33
C MET A 434 -26.82 -6.65 -17.41
N GLU A 435 -27.85 -6.99 -18.19
CA GLU A 435 -29.02 -6.09 -18.30
C GLU A 435 -29.82 -6.04 -17.00
N VAL A 436 -29.86 -7.13 -16.23
CA VAL A 436 -30.47 -7.15 -14.89
C VAL A 436 -29.68 -6.26 -13.94
N MET A 437 -28.34 -6.33 -13.95
CA MET A 437 -27.50 -5.43 -13.15
C MET A 437 -27.74 -3.96 -13.51
N ARG A 438 -27.84 -3.64 -14.80
CA ARG A 438 -28.15 -2.29 -15.28
C ARG A 438 -29.53 -1.80 -14.82
N GLN A 439 -30.54 -2.68 -14.82
CA GLN A 439 -31.88 -2.35 -14.31
C GLN A 439 -31.88 -2.07 -12.80
N ILE A 440 -31.14 -2.86 -12.02
CA ILE A 440 -30.97 -2.65 -10.58
C ILE A 440 -30.29 -1.29 -10.34
N LYS A 441 -29.18 -1.02 -11.03
CA LYS A 441 -28.46 0.26 -10.96
C LYS A 441 -29.38 1.44 -11.27
N GLN A 442 -30.11 1.38 -12.39
CA GLN A 442 -31.04 2.44 -12.80
C GLN A 442 -32.19 2.65 -11.80
N THR A 443 -32.60 1.60 -11.09
CA THR A 443 -33.67 1.70 -10.09
C THR A 443 -33.18 2.35 -8.80
N LEU A 444 -31.98 2.00 -8.34
CA LEU A 444 -31.42 2.50 -7.07
C LEU A 444 -30.69 3.84 -7.22
N ASP A 445 -30.24 4.16 -8.43
CA ASP A 445 -29.52 5.40 -8.75
C ASP A 445 -29.92 5.91 -10.14
N PRO A 446 -31.12 6.50 -10.28
CA PRO A 446 -31.65 6.92 -11.57
C PRO A 446 -30.85 8.04 -12.24
N GLU A 447 -30.11 8.83 -11.45
CA GLU A 447 -29.27 9.94 -11.94
C GLU A 447 -27.82 9.49 -12.22
N ASN A 448 -27.49 8.20 -12.01
CA ASN A 448 -26.17 7.62 -12.17
C ASN A 448 -25.04 8.39 -11.44
N ILE A 449 -25.31 8.87 -10.22
CA ILE A 449 -24.32 9.61 -9.43
C ILE A 449 -23.38 8.69 -8.63
N LEU A 450 -23.81 7.48 -8.26
CA LEU A 450 -23.03 6.57 -7.43
C LEU A 450 -22.00 5.81 -8.25
N ASN A 451 -20.74 6.19 -8.07
CA ASN A 451 -19.56 5.58 -8.66
C ASN A 451 -19.68 5.27 -10.18
N PRO A 452 -20.00 6.26 -11.03
CA PRO A 452 -20.20 6.03 -12.47
C PRO A 452 -18.88 5.67 -13.19
N GLY A 453 -19.00 4.93 -14.29
CA GLY A 453 -17.91 4.49 -15.15
C GLY A 453 -17.26 3.17 -14.74
N LYS A 454 -17.97 2.31 -14.01
CA LYS A 454 -17.46 1.02 -13.50
C LYS A 454 -18.36 -0.14 -13.92
N MET A 455 -17.77 -1.33 -13.98
CA MET A 455 -18.45 -2.60 -14.26
C MET A 455 -19.24 -2.63 -15.59
N ALA A 456 -18.97 -1.72 -16.54
CA ALA A 456 -19.73 -1.58 -17.79
C ALA A 456 -21.27 -1.47 -17.59
N LEU A 457 -21.68 -0.78 -16.52
CA LEU A 457 -23.10 -0.49 -16.25
C LEU A 457 -23.64 0.55 -17.22
N GLU A 458 -22.82 1.51 -17.63
CA GLU A 458 -23.10 2.36 -18.77
C GLU A 458 -22.98 1.55 -20.08
N LYS A 459 -23.90 1.74 -21.03
CA LYS A 459 -23.90 1.01 -22.33
C LYS A 459 -22.80 1.48 -23.30
N ASP A 460 -21.81 2.19 -22.79
CA ASP A 460 -20.65 2.64 -23.54
C ASP A 460 -19.68 1.47 -23.74
N LYS A 461 -18.98 1.47 -24.88
CA LYS A 461 -17.95 0.46 -25.14
C LYS A 461 -16.72 0.78 -24.28
N ALA A 462 -16.42 -0.09 -23.32
CA ALA A 462 -15.22 0.01 -22.47
C ALA A 462 -13.96 -0.57 -23.14
N ASP A 463 -12.80 -0.01 -22.82
CA ASP A 463 -11.47 -0.51 -23.16
C ASP A 463 -10.63 -0.74 -21.89
N ILE A 464 -9.73 -1.73 -21.94
CA ILE A 464 -8.82 -2.04 -20.82
C ILE A 464 -7.86 -0.89 -20.46
N TYR A 465 -7.69 0.08 -21.37
CA TYR A 465 -6.89 1.28 -21.14
C TYR A 465 -7.74 2.55 -21.01
N ASP A 466 -9.04 2.42 -20.72
CA ASP A 466 -9.83 3.60 -20.33
C ASP A 466 -9.22 4.25 -19.08
N TYR A 467 -9.20 5.58 -19.05
CA TYR A 467 -8.64 6.36 -17.96
C TYR A 467 -7.17 6.01 -17.62
N PHE A 468 -6.38 5.61 -18.62
CA PHE A 468 -5.02 5.14 -18.43
C PHE A 468 -4.04 6.21 -17.91
N ALA A 469 -3.38 5.92 -16.79
CA ALA A 469 -2.58 6.89 -16.06
C ALA A 469 -1.18 7.12 -16.67
N PHE A 470 -0.68 6.20 -17.48
CA PHE A 470 0.71 6.24 -17.95
C PHE A 470 0.87 6.83 -19.36
N GLN A 471 -0.21 7.31 -19.99
CA GLN A 471 -0.15 7.90 -21.33
C GLN A 471 0.95 8.98 -21.46
N PRO A 472 1.11 9.93 -20.51
CA PRO A 472 2.18 10.94 -20.60
C PRO A 472 3.59 10.35 -20.62
N LEU A 473 3.82 9.21 -19.96
CA LEU A 473 5.11 8.52 -19.97
C LEU A 473 5.33 7.67 -21.21
N ILE A 474 4.29 7.31 -21.95
CA ILE A 474 4.44 6.69 -23.26
C ILE A 474 4.79 7.76 -24.31
N ASP A 475 4.22 8.96 -24.17
CA ASP A 475 4.48 10.09 -25.06
C ASP A 475 5.85 10.73 -24.78
N HIS A 476 6.29 10.71 -23.51
CA HIS A 476 7.60 11.17 -23.05
C HIS A 476 8.26 10.13 -22.14
N PRO A 477 8.91 9.09 -22.71
CA PRO A 477 9.53 7.99 -21.95
C PRO A 477 10.56 8.42 -20.91
N GLU A 478 11.36 9.43 -21.21
CA GLU A 478 12.34 9.99 -20.28
C GLU A 478 11.70 10.75 -19.10
N GLY A 479 10.39 11.02 -19.14
CA GLY A 479 9.70 11.91 -18.21
C GLY A 479 9.97 13.39 -18.52
N VAL A 480 8.94 14.22 -18.45
CA VAL A 480 9.04 15.66 -18.72
C VAL A 480 9.92 16.36 -17.66
N ASN A 481 9.78 15.97 -16.40
CA ASN A 481 10.52 16.53 -15.27
C ASN A 481 11.29 15.44 -14.52
N SER A 482 12.06 14.60 -15.23
CA SER A 482 12.90 13.54 -14.63
C SER A 482 13.71 14.03 -13.42
N PHE A 483 13.77 13.21 -12.37
CA PHE A 483 14.61 13.42 -11.18
C PHE A 483 15.97 12.71 -11.30
N GLY A 484 16.23 12.05 -12.43
CA GLY A 484 17.34 11.12 -12.63
C GLY A 484 16.84 9.68 -12.59
N GLU A 485 17.49 8.81 -13.37
CA GLU A 485 17.05 7.43 -13.63
C GLU A 485 16.77 6.62 -12.35
N GLU A 486 17.63 6.75 -11.34
CA GLU A 486 17.48 6.02 -10.07
C GLU A 486 16.19 6.40 -9.33
N ILE A 487 15.91 7.70 -9.20
CA ILE A 487 14.73 8.20 -8.51
C ILE A 487 13.47 7.94 -9.33
N ASP A 488 13.53 8.12 -10.65
CA ASP A 488 12.40 7.85 -11.53
C ASP A 488 12.01 6.36 -11.46
N ASN A 489 12.98 5.46 -11.40
CA ASN A 489 12.73 4.02 -11.22
C ASN A 489 12.05 3.72 -9.87
N GLU A 490 12.39 4.42 -8.79
CA GLU A 490 11.69 4.30 -7.50
C GLU A 490 10.23 4.78 -7.58
N VAL A 491 9.99 5.92 -8.25
CA VAL A 491 8.63 6.45 -8.49
C VAL A 491 7.78 5.43 -9.24
N LEU A 492 8.33 4.83 -10.30
CA LEU A 492 7.64 3.88 -11.17
C LEU A 492 7.40 2.52 -10.50
N ALA A 493 8.32 2.03 -9.67
CA ALA A 493 8.17 0.76 -8.97
C ALA A 493 7.02 0.77 -7.94
N CYS A 494 6.67 1.93 -7.39
CA CYS A 494 5.64 2.06 -6.36
C CYS A 494 4.21 1.87 -6.90
N ILE A 495 3.57 0.76 -6.53
CA ILE A 495 2.21 0.44 -7.00
C ILE A 495 1.06 1.16 -6.26
N HIS A 496 1.33 2.19 -5.45
CA HIS A 496 0.33 2.90 -4.64
C HIS A 496 -0.53 2.04 -3.68
N CYS A 497 -0.03 0.87 -3.26
CA CYS A 497 -0.72 -0.05 -2.34
C CYS A 497 -0.99 0.52 -0.94
N GLY A 498 -0.24 1.53 -0.50
CA GLY A 498 -0.53 2.26 0.74
C GLY A 498 0.06 1.70 2.03
N PHE A 499 0.83 0.61 2.02
CA PHE A 499 1.51 0.08 3.22
C PHE A 499 2.38 1.11 3.93
N CYS A 500 2.99 2.03 3.18
CA CYS A 500 3.77 3.13 3.72
C CYS A 500 2.98 4.07 4.65
N ARG A 501 1.64 4.05 4.63
CA ARG A 501 0.77 4.85 5.52
C ARG A 501 0.88 4.39 6.97
N LEU A 502 1.11 3.10 7.21
CA LEU A 502 1.15 2.50 8.56
C LEU A 502 2.24 3.11 9.44
N GLY A 503 3.38 3.44 8.85
CA GLY A 503 4.52 4.01 9.58
C GLY A 503 4.69 5.53 9.41
N CYS A 504 3.80 6.22 8.70
CA CYS A 504 4.03 7.62 8.33
C CYS A 504 3.56 8.57 9.45
N PRO A 505 4.48 9.24 10.18
CA PRO A 505 4.10 10.09 11.32
C PRO A 505 3.29 11.32 10.90
N THR A 506 3.49 11.82 9.68
CA THR A 506 2.72 12.94 9.16
C THR A 506 1.28 12.52 8.82
N PHE A 507 1.09 11.27 8.36
CA PHE A 507 -0.24 10.71 8.14
C PHE A 507 -1.01 10.48 9.44
N SER A 508 -0.34 9.96 10.47
CA SER A 508 -0.99 9.69 11.76
C SER A 508 -1.52 10.93 12.47
N VAL A 509 -1.03 12.12 12.10
CA VAL A 509 -1.50 13.41 12.63
C VAL A 509 -2.51 14.08 11.70
N THR A 510 -2.26 14.05 10.39
CA THR A 510 -3.04 14.84 9.43
C THR A 510 -4.20 14.07 8.81
N HIS A 511 -4.11 12.75 8.72
CA HIS A 511 -5.03 11.88 7.98
C HIS A 511 -5.21 12.24 6.49
N ARG A 512 -4.30 13.05 5.92
CA ARG A 512 -4.35 13.52 4.52
C ARG A 512 -3.39 12.74 3.62
N GLU A 513 -3.79 12.48 2.38
CA GLU A 513 -2.93 11.76 1.44
C GLU A 513 -1.75 12.61 0.95
N SER A 514 -1.97 13.91 0.70
CA SER A 514 -0.87 14.84 0.34
C SER A 514 0.23 14.94 1.40
N LYS A 515 -0.08 14.56 2.64
CA LYS A 515 0.85 14.60 3.76
C LYS A 515 1.36 13.21 4.13
N ASN A 516 1.28 12.21 3.25
CA ASN A 516 1.85 10.88 3.47
C ASN A 516 2.72 10.39 2.31
N ALA A 517 3.43 9.27 2.52
CA ALA A 517 4.35 8.70 1.53
C ALA A 517 3.68 8.25 0.21
N ARG A 518 2.48 7.66 0.26
CA ARG A 518 1.74 7.24 -0.94
C ARG A 518 1.36 8.45 -1.79
N GLY A 519 0.74 9.46 -1.18
CA GLY A 519 0.34 10.67 -1.89
C GLY A 519 1.54 11.46 -2.42
N ARG A 520 2.63 11.59 -1.64
CA ARG A 520 3.87 12.20 -2.14
C ARG A 520 4.44 11.47 -3.35
N ASN A 521 4.39 10.13 -3.36
CA ASN A 521 4.82 9.41 -4.55
C ASN A 521 3.88 9.61 -5.75
N ALA A 522 2.56 9.71 -5.53
CA ALA A 522 1.62 10.09 -6.59
C ALA A 522 1.91 11.48 -7.15
N LEU A 523 2.21 12.46 -6.30
CA LEU A 523 2.61 13.81 -6.72
C LEU A 523 3.95 13.81 -7.46
N ALA A 524 4.93 13.02 -7.00
CA ALA A 524 6.20 12.86 -7.71
C ALA A 524 5.98 12.28 -9.11
N PHE A 525 5.10 11.28 -9.25
CA PHE A 525 4.70 10.73 -10.55
C PHE A 525 4.08 11.80 -11.47
N TYR A 526 3.14 12.61 -10.96
CA TYR A 526 2.51 13.68 -11.75
C TYR A 526 3.47 14.83 -12.08
N MET A 527 4.42 15.13 -11.20
CA MET A 527 5.45 16.12 -11.49
C MET A 527 6.39 15.58 -12.58
N MET A 528 6.92 14.36 -12.39
CA MET A 528 7.83 13.68 -13.33
C MET A 528 7.26 13.59 -14.74
N ASN A 529 5.96 13.31 -14.86
CA ASN A 529 5.30 13.16 -16.16
C ASN A 529 4.77 14.49 -16.76
N GLY A 530 5.01 15.63 -16.09
CA GLY A 530 4.65 16.96 -16.57
C GLY A 530 3.18 17.35 -16.35
N SER A 531 2.40 16.57 -15.59
CA SER A 531 0.99 16.89 -15.29
C SER A 531 0.82 18.00 -14.25
N ILE A 532 1.84 18.25 -13.44
CA ILE A 532 1.89 19.37 -12.48
C ILE A 532 3.26 20.04 -12.49
N GLU A 533 3.26 21.32 -12.17
CA GLU A 533 4.45 22.15 -12.03
C GLU A 533 4.74 22.45 -10.55
N PRO A 534 5.97 22.89 -10.21
CA PRO A 534 6.28 23.44 -8.90
C PRO A 534 5.24 24.47 -8.43
N SER A 535 4.74 24.31 -7.20
CA SER A 535 3.81 25.23 -6.55
C SER A 535 4.02 25.28 -5.05
N THR A 536 3.41 26.27 -4.38
CA THR A 536 3.45 26.42 -2.92
C THR A 536 2.80 25.21 -2.22
N GLU A 537 1.66 24.76 -2.71
CA GLU A 537 0.90 23.62 -2.16
C GLU A 537 1.70 22.32 -2.33
N LEU A 538 2.38 22.16 -3.47
CA LEU A 538 3.28 21.03 -3.70
C LEU A 538 4.47 21.08 -2.74
N ALA A 539 5.05 22.27 -2.52
CA ALA A 539 6.11 22.44 -1.53
C ALA A 539 5.64 22.07 -0.11
N GLU A 540 4.46 22.49 0.32
CA GLU A 540 3.92 22.09 1.62
C GLU A 540 3.73 20.57 1.76
N ALA A 541 3.35 19.87 0.68
CA ALA A 541 3.24 18.41 0.68
C ALA A 541 4.60 17.73 0.90
N PHE A 542 5.66 18.22 0.25
CA PHE A 542 6.99 17.61 0.33
C PHE A 542 7.82 18.06 1.53
N TYR A 543 7.80 19.34 1.91
CA TYR A 543 8.56 19.86 3.06
C TYR A 543 8.00 19.42 4.42
N SER A 544 6.75 18.95 4.47
CA SER A 544 6.20 18.31 5.67
C SER A 544 6.79 16.92 5.94
N CYS A 545 7.45 16.28 4.97
CA CYS A 545 8.09 14.98 5.17
C CYS A 545 9.27 15.07 6.15
N THR A 546 9.32 14.18 7.14
CA THR A 546 10.43 14.11 8.11
C THR A 546 11.64 13.34 7.60
N THR A 547 11.56 12.73 6.41
CA THR A 547 12.61 11.87 5.82
C THR A 547 13.12 10.77 6.78
N CYS A 548 12.24 10.27 7.66
CA CYS A 548 12.59 9.26 8.68
C CYS A 548 12.67 7.82 8.15
N GLN A 549 12.44 7.60 6.85
CA GLN A 549 12.48 6.30 6.17
C GLN A 549 11.49 5.23 6.66
N ALA A 550 10.61 5.54 7.63
CA ALA A 550 9.59 4.59 8.09
C ALA A 550 8.76 4.03 6.92
N CYS A 551 8.40 4.86 5.95
CA CYS A 551 7.69 4.43 4.76
C CYS A 551 8.42 3.35 3.94
N THR A 552 9.74 3.39 3.87
CA THR A 552 10.57 2.36 3.20
C THR A 552 10.53 1.05 3.97
N TYR A 553 10.69 1.08 5.29
CA TYR A 553 10.61 -0.12 6.14
C TYR A 553 9.24 -0.81 6.10
N PHE A 554 8.17 -0.02 6.04
CA PHE A 554 6.81 -0.56 5.92
C PHE A 554 6.46 -0.95 4.48
N CYS A 555 7.21 -0.51 3.47
CA CYS A 555 6.94 -0.84 2.07
C CYS A 555 7.41 -2.26 1.76
N PRO A 556 6.53 -3.17 1.28
CA PRO A 556 6.96 -4.51 0.88
C PRO A 556 8.04 -4.50 -0.21
N ALA A 557 7.94 -3.56 -1.15
CA ALA A 557 8.90 -3.38 -2.24
C ALA A 557 10.12 -2.51 -1.84
N LEU A 558 10.20 -2.05 -0.59
CA LEU A 558 11.27 -1.18 -0.08
C LEU A 558 11.49 0.08 -0.95
N ILE A 559 10.40 0.74 -1.37
CA ILE A 559 10.50 1.99 -2.14
C ILE A 559 11.17 3.07 -1.28
N LYS A 560 12.15 3.76 -1.86
CA LYS A 560 12.93 4.81 -1.20
C LYS A 560 12.25 6.18 -1.35
N VAL A 561 11.16 6.36 -0.63
CA VAL A 561 10.35 7.58 -0.71
C VAL A 561 11.10 8.81 -0.19
N ASP A 562 12.08 8.64 0.69
CA ASP A 562 12.96 9.72 1.13
C ASP A 562 13.84 10.26 -0.01
N GLU A 563 14.41 9.39 -0.84
CA GLU A 563 15.17 9.79 -2.05
C GLU A 563 14.24 10.48 -3.07
N ILE A 564 13.01 9.98 -3.26
CA ILE A 564 11.99 10.64 -4.09
C ILE A 564 11.68 12.05 -3.56
N VAL A 565 11.47 12.18 -2.25
CA VAL A 565 11.19 13.47 -1.60
C VAL A 565 12.36 14.43 -1.78
N GLU A 566 13.59 13.96 -1.66
CA GLU A 566 14.78 14.78 -1.88
C GLU A 566 14.87 15.28 -3.34
N GLY A 567 14.66 14.39 -4.32
CA GLY A 567 14.65 14.74 -5.74
C GLY A 567 13.62 15.83 -6.07
N VAL A 568 12.41 15.70 -5.51
CA VAL A 568 11.35 16.70 -5.68
C VAL A 568 11.71 18.02 -4.97
N ARG A 569 12.23 17.97 -3.73
CA ARG A 569 12.66 19.17 -3.00
C ARG A 569 13.74 19.95 -3.74
N LYS A 570 14.70 19.28 -4.38
CA LYS A 570 15.72 19.95 -5.22
C LYS A 570 15.07 20.76 -6.34
N LYS A 571 14.08 20.21 -7.05
CA LYS A 571 13.35 20.94 -8.10
C LYS A 571 12.52 22.09 -7.55
N LEU A 572 11.79 21.86 -6.44
CA LEU A 572 11.02 22.90 -5.78
C LEU A 572 11.91 24.06 -5.30
N TYR A 573 13.06 23.74 -4.73
CA TYR A 573 14.04 24.72 -4.28
C TYR A 573 14.57 25.55 -5.44
N ALA A 574 15.00 24.92 -6.53
CA ALA A 574 15.47 25.60 -7.73
C ALA A 574 14.40 26.50 -8.36
N ALA A 575 13.12 26.11 -8.26
CA ALA A 575 11.98 26.90 -8.72
C ALA A 575 11.55 27.99 -7.73
N GLY A 576 12.19 28.13 -6.56
CA GLY A 576 11.88 29.15 -5.56
C GLY A 576 10.73 28.81 -4.61
N PHE A 577 10.16 27.60 -4.69
CA PHE A 577 9.07 27.14 -3.82
C PHE A 577 9.62 26.49 -2.55
N VAL A 578 10.11 27.33 -1.64
CA VAL A 578 10.66 26.91 -0.34
C VAL A 578 9.87 27.59 0.78
N PRO A 579 9.32 26.85 1.75
CA PRO A 579 8.60 27.47 2.87
C PRO A 579 9.48 28.44 3.67
N GLU A 580 8.90 29.55 4.13
CA GLU A 580 9.62 30.59 4.89
C GLU A 580 10.39 30.04 6.11
N PRO A 581 9.84 29.14 6.95
CA PRO A 581 10.59 28.57 8.08
C PRO A 581 11.85 27.82 7.63
N VAL A 582 11.80 27.20 6.45
CA VAL A 582 12.91 26.45 5.86
C VAL A 582 14.00 27.41 5.36
N GLN A 583 13.59 28.51 4.71
CA GLN A 583 14.52 29.58 4.31
C GLN A 583 15.20 30.23 5.53
N GLY A 584 14.46 30.48 6.61
CA GLY A 584 15.04 31.01 7.85
C GLY A 584 16.15 30.13 8.42
N VAL A 585 15.98 28.80 8.40
CA VAL A 585 17.04 27.86 8.82
C VAL A 585 18.26 27.92 7.89
N ARG A 586 18.07 27.99 6.57
CA ARG A 586 19.17 28.18 5.61
C ARG A 586 19.94 29.46 5.91
N ASP A 587 19.23 30.58 6.05
CA ASP A 587 19.84 31.89 6.24
C ASP A 587 20.64 31.95 7.54
N ASN A 588 20.14 31.31 8.61
CA ASN A 588 20.90 31.10 9.83
C ASN A 588 22.18 30.31 9.58
N ILE A 589 22.10 29.18 8.86
CA ILE A 589 23.26 28.36 8.53
C ILE A 589 24.30 29.20 7.76
N LEU A 590 23.88 29.95 6.74
CA LEU A 590 24.76 30.79 5.91
C LEU A 590 25.38 31.94 6.71
N LYS A 591 24.60 32.59 7.58
CA LYS A 591 25.05 33.76 8.37
C LYS A 591 25.92 33.40 9.56
N THR A 592 25.53 32.40 10.35
CA THR A 592 26.15 32.10 11.64
C THR A 592 26.85 30.75 11.69
N GLY A 593 26.70 29.92 10.64
CA GLY A 593 27.26 28.58 10.60
C GLY A 593 26.47 27.56 11.42
N ASN A 594 25.28 27.89 11.92
CA ASN A 594 24.40 26.96 12.65
C ASN A 594 22.92 27.28 12.42
N VAL A 595 22.04 26.33 12.73
CA VAL A 595 20.59 26.45 12.47
C VAL A 595 19.86 27.41 13.40
N TYR A 596 20.45 27.75 14.55
CA TYR A 596 19.79 28.46 15.66
C TYR A 596 20.09 29.97 15.70
N ALA A 597 20.77 30.51 14.69
CA ALA A 597 21.25 31.90 14.67
C ALA A 597 22.17 32.28 15.85
N SER A 598 22.76 31.29 16.53
CA SER A 598 23.66 31.51 17.66
C SER A 598 25.01 32.05 17.21
N ALA A 599 25.69 32.82 18.05
CA ALA A 599 27.06 33.26 17.80
C ALA A 599 28.03 32.06 17.75
N LYS A 600 29.09 32.15 16.92
CA LYS A 600 30.07 31.06 16.77
C LYS A 600 30.80 30.76 18.08
N GLU A 601 31.08 31.81 18.83
CA GLU A 601 31.79 31.79 20.12
C GLU A 601 31.00 31.00 21.18
N ALA A 602 29.67 31.03 21.09
CA ALA A 602 28.79 30.30 22.02
C ALA A 602 28.93 28.78 21.89
N ARG A 603 29.48 28.26 20.77
CA ARG A 603 29.64 26.83 20.57
C ARG A 603 30.51 26.16 21.63
N ILE A 604 31.55 26.86 22.09
CA ILE A 604 32.48 26.32 23.10
C ILE A 604 32.01 26.62 24.52
N ASP A 605 30.83 27.22 24.71
CA ASP A 605 30.33 27.51 26.05
C ASP A 605 30.03 26.24 26.85
N ILE A 606 29.73 25.16 26.14
CA ILE A 606 29.48 23.83 26.69
C ILE A 606 30.75 23.06 27.05
N TYR A 607 31.95 23.58 26.76
CA TYR A 607 33.18 22.87 27.11
C TYR A 607 33.42 22.84 28.62
N PRO A 608 33.98 21.73 29.15
CA PRO A 608 34.55 21.74 30.50
C PRO A 608 35.56 22.90 30.66
N PRO A 609 35.67 23.51 31.85
CA PRO A 609 36.45 24.74 32.04
C PRO A 609 37.88 24.71 31.48
N ALA A 610 38.60 23.61 31.70
CA ALA A 610 39.98 23.45 31.23
C ALA A 610 40.09 23.41 29.69
N LEU A 611 39.16 22.72 29.01
CA LEU A 611 39.14 22.66 27.55
C LEU A 611 38.68 23.99 26.95
N LYS A 612 37.70 24.65 27.59
CA LYS A 612 37.22 25.98 27.20
C LYS A 612 38.33 27.03 27.25
N GLU A 613 39.16 26.99 28.30
CA GLU A 613 40.29 27.91 28.43
C GLU A 613 41.35 27.68 27.33
N LYS A 614 41.70 26.41 27.06
CA LYS A 614 42.60 26.06 25.95
C LYS A 614 42.05 26.52 24.60
N ALA A 615 40.75 26.32 24.36
CA ALA A 615 40.07 26.78 23.15
C ALA A 615 40.16 28.29 22.97
N LYS A 616 39.92 29.07 24.03
CA LYS A 616 40.02 30.55 24.00
C LYS A 616 41.43 31.07 23.78
N LYS A 617 42.44 30.35 24.25
CA LYS A 617 43.86 30.69 24.07
C LYS A 617 44.45 30.19 22.74
N GLY A 618 43.69 29.41 21.96
CA GLY A 618 44.19 28.77 20.74
C GLY A 618 45.19 27.63 21.01
N GLU A 619 45.12 27.01 22.18
CA GLU A 619 46.03 25.96 22.67
C GLU A 619 45.49 24.53 22.43
N LEU A 620 44.42 24.38 21.64
CA LEU A 620 43.95 23.06 21.21
C LEU A 620 44.94 22.44 20.21
N LYS A 621 45.01 21.11 20.21
CA LYS A 621 45.83 20.36 19.25
C LYS A 621 45.37 20.67 17.83
N THR A 622 46.28 21.09 16.95
CA THR A 622 45.93 21.27 15.53
C THR A 622 45.87 19.94 14.78
N LYS A 623 46.54 18.90 15.30
CA LYS A 623 46.46 17.53 14.81
C LYS A 623 46.27 16.53 15.95
N ALA A 624 45.42 15.53 15.72
CA ALA A 624 45.14 14.44 16.65
C ALA A 624 44.65 13.20 15.88
N GLU A 625 44.72 12.03 16.50
CA GLU A 625 44.18 10.79 15.90
C GLU A 625 42.65 10.82 15.75
N THR A 626 41.96 11.47 16.69
CA THR A 626 40.50 11.59 16.72
C THR A 626 40.06 13.05 16.59
N VAL A 627 38.99 13.32 15.85
CA VAL A 627 38.28 14.61 15.89
C VAL A 627 36.92 14.42 16.55
N PHE A 628 36.65 15.21 17.59
CA PHE A 628 35.35 15.26 18.22
C PHE A 628 34.51 16.37 17.57
N PHE A 629 33.56 15.95 16.74
CA PHE A 629 32.62 16.82 16.02
C PHE A 629 31.33 16.91 16.84
N MET A 630 31.02 18.08 17.40
CA MET A 630 29.96 18.22 18.41
C MET A 630 28.55 18.29 17.78
N GLY A 631 28.42 18.89 16.60
CA GLY A 631 27.14 19.11 15.96
C GLY A 631 26.34 20.27 16.58
N CYS A 632 25.26 20.68 15.92
CA CYS A 632 24.50 21.88 16.36
C CYS A 632 23.60 21.62 17.56
N VAL A 633 22.87 20.50 17.60
CA VAL A 633 21.94 20.20 18.72
C VAL A 633 22.69 20.11 20.06
N PRO A 634 23.80 19.36 20.16
CA PRO A 634 24.53 19.22 21.43
C PRO A 634 25.27 20.49 21.86
N SER A 635 25.60 21.36 20.90
CA SER A 635 26.29 22.62 21.17
C SER A 635 25.36 23.73 21.64
N TYR A 636 24.09 23.72 21.24
CA TYR A 636 23.18 24.86 21.45
C TYR A 636 21.84 24.52 22.11
N LEU A 637 21.39 23.27 22.04
CA LEU A 637 20.07 22.85 22.53
C LEU A 637 20.18 21.86 23.71
N ASP A 638 20.94 20.78 23.56
CA ASP A 638 21.22 19.82 24.63
C ASP A 638 22.69 19.89 25.08
N MET A 639 22.97 20.93 25.85
CA MET A 639 24.30 21.33 26.28
C MET A 639 25.00 20.35 27.23
N LYS A 640 24.33 19.27 27.66
CA LYS A 640 24.90 18.27 28.57
C LYS A 640 25.63 17.14 27.84
N MET A 641 25.29 16.89 26.57
CA MET A 641 25.83 15.78 25.80
C MET A 641 27.34 15.90 25.61
N VAL A 642 27.83 17.08 25.21
CA VAL A 642 29.25 17.31 24.94
C VAL A 642 30.12 17.09 26.19
N PRO A 643 29.87 17.74 27.35
CA PRO A 643 30.61 17.45 28.58
C PRO A 643 30.61 15.97 28.97
N SER A 644 29.48 15.29 28.75
CA SER A 644 29.28 13.89 29.15
C SER A 644 30.10 12.93 28.28
N LEU A 645 30.41 13.29 27.04
CA LEU A 645 31.29 12.50 26.15
C LEU A 645 32.77 12.86 26.32
N ILE A 646 33.10 14.12 26.58
CA ILE A 646 34.49 14.54 26.82
C ILE A 646 35.06 13.81 28.06
N LYS A 647 34.28 13.70 29.13
CA LYS A 647 34.73 13.05 30.37
C LYS A 647 35.29 11.63 30.18
N PRO A 648 34.58 10.67 29.57
CA PRO A 648 35.13 9.34 29.31
C PRO A 648 36.28 9.36 28.30
N MET A 649 36.27 10.25 27.30
CA MET A 649 37.40 10.39 26.36
C MET A 649 38.69 10.83 27.07
N ASP A 650 38.59 11.82 27.96
CA ASP A 650 39.71 12.28 28.79
C ASP A 650 40.20 11.17 29.73
N LEU A 651 39.30 10.41 30.36
CA LEU A 651 39.64 9.29 31.24
C LEU A 651 40.30 8.13 30.50
N ALA A 652 39.89 7.87 29.26
CA ALA A 652 40.48 6.86 28.39
C ALA A 652 41.80 7.32 27.74
N GLY A 653 42.19 8.59 27.92
CA GLY A 653 43.40 9.14 27.33
C GLY A 653 43.33 9.25 25.80
N VAL A 654 42.14 9.42 25.23
CA VAL A 654 41.95 9.54 23.77
C VAL A 654 42.74 10.75 23.24
N ASP A 655 43.52 10.55 22.20
CA ASP A 655 44.19 11.64 21.49
C ASP A 655 43.20 12.35 20.55
N TYR A 656 42.44 13.31 21.08
CA TYR A 656 41.47 14.05 20.28
C TYR A 656 41.77 15.55 20.13
N THR A 657 41.20 16.12 19.07
CA THR A 657 41.02 17.55 18.89
C THR A 657 39.56 17.89 18.55
N THR A 658 39.21 19.18 18.50
CA THR A 658 37.91 19.68 18.08
C THR A 658 38.11 20.82 17.07
N LEU A 659 37.07 21.12 16.30
CA LEU A 659 37.06 22.31 15.43
C LEU A 659 36.75 23.60 16.22
N SER A 660 36.49 23.53 17.53
CA SER A 660 36.23 24.70 18.38
C SER A 660 35.14 25.62 17.80
N THR A 661 35.33 26.94 17.86
CA THR A 661 34.46 27.97 17.27
C THR A 661 34.41 27.92 15.73
N GLU A 662 35.33 27.20 15.10
CA GLU A 662 35.37 26.99 13.65
C GLU A 662 34.53 25.79 13.20
N GLU A 663 33.92 25.04 14.12
CA GLU A 663 32.92 24.04 13.76
C GLU A 663 31.64 24.71 13.25
N SER A 664 31.23 24.35 12.05
CA SER A 664 29.97 24.79 11.45
C SER A 664 29.01 23.62 11.21
N CYS A 665 27.77 23.94 10.87
CA CYS A 665 26.76 23.00 10.41
C CYS A 665 27.34 22.04 9.36
N CYS A 666 27.04 20.75 9.51
CA CYS A 666 27.42 19.71 8.56
C CYS A 666 26.73 19.83 7.19
N GLY A 667 25.79 20.76 7.04
CA GLY A 667 25.03 20.95 5.81
C GLY A 667 23.84 20.01 5.66
N PHE A 668 23.65 19.02 6.55
CA PHE A 668 22.53 18.07 6.45
C PHE A 668 21.14 18.75 6.33
N PRO A 669 20.81 19.83 7.06
CA PRO A 669 19.56 20.56 6.81
C PRO A 669 19.49 21.13 5.38
N LEU A 670 20.58 21.68 4.84
CA LEU A 670 20.62 22.19 3.45
C LEU A 670 20.39 21.06 2.43
N TYR A 671 20.96 19.88 2.69
CA TYR A 671 20.71 18.67 1.89
C TYR A 671 19.23 18.30 1.90
N LEU A 672 18.62 18.20 3.09
CA LEU A 672 17.20 17.90 3.24
C LEU A 672 16.29 18.95 2.60
N MET A 673 16.77 20.19 2.47
CA MET A 673 16.05 21.28 1.81
C MET A 673 16.05 21.16 0.28
N GLY A 674 16.97 20.38 -0.29
CA GLY A 674 17.26 20.39 -1.73
C GLY A 674 18.10 21.59 -2.17
N SER A 675 18.87 22.20 -1.25
CA SER A 675 19.65 23.41 -1.52
C SER A 675 21.02 23.11 -2.15
N ASP A 676 21.39 23.89 -3.17
CA ASP A 676 22.73 23.85 -3.79
C ASP A 676 23.87 24.29 -2.84
N ASP A 677 23.54 24.89 -1.70
CA ASP A 677 24.51 25.30 -0.67
C ASP A 677 25.09 24.11 0.12
N PHE A 678 24.51 22.91 -0.02
CA PHE A 678 25.00 21.72 0.66
C PHE A 678 26.42 21.35 0.23
N ASP A 679 26.66 21.21 -1.07
CA ASP A 679 27.94 20.70 -1.60
C ASP A 679 29.14 21.61 -1.22
N PRO A 680 29.08 22.94 -1.40
CA PRO A 680 30.15 23.83 -0.95
C PRO A 680 30.39 23.75 0.56
N ARG A 681 29.30 23.64 1.35
CA ARG A 681 29.39 23.54 2.82
C ARG A 681 30.03 22.23 3.25
N ALA A 682 29.60 21.11 2.68
CA ALA A 682 30.13 19.78 2.96
C ALA A 682 31.61 19.70 2.59
N LYS A 683 32.00 20.18 1.40
CA LYS A 683 33.41 20.26 0.98
C LYS A 683 34.26 21.09 1.95
N SER A 684 33.79 22.28 2.33
CA SER A 684 34.50 23.14 3.28
C SER A 684 34.70 22.47 4.65
N LEU A 685 33.68 21.78 5.16
CA LEU A 685 33.79 21.04 6.42
C LEU A 685 34.74 19.85 6.29
N MET A 686 34.66 19.08 5.20
CA MET A 686 35.56 17.95 4.97
C MET A 686 37.02 18.38 4.90
N GLU A 687 37.34 19.52 4.28
CA GLU A 687 38.70 20.07 4.25
C GLU A 687 39.21 20.41 5.65
N ARG A 688 38.36 21.03 6.49
CA ARG A 688 38.68 21.33 7.90
C ARG A 688 38.93 20.06 8.70
N LEU A 689 38.08 19.04 8.55
CA LEU A 689 38.25 17.74 9.20
C LEU A 689 39.55 17.06 8.76
N LYS A 690 39.84 17.04 7.45
CA LYS A 690 41.10 16.48 6.92
C LYS A 690 42.33 17.22 7.43
N ALA A 691 42.26 18.54 7.61
CA ALA A 691 43.37 19.34 8.12
C ALA A 691 43.78 18.95 9.56
N THR A 692 42.88 18.37 10.34
CA THR A 692 43.20 17.83 11.68
C THR A 692 44.07 16.57 11.65
N GLY A 693 44.19 15.91 10.49
CA GLY A 693 44.90 14.63 10.37
C GLY A 693 44.22 13.47 11.10
N ALA A 694 43.01 13.66 11.64
CA ALA A 694 42.25 12.63 12.32
C ALA A 694 41.88 11.49 11.38
N ARG A 695 41.92 10.27 11.92
CA ARG A 695 41.47 9.03 11.28
C ARG A 695 40.12 8.58 11.81
N GLU A 696 39.73 9.07 12.98
CA GLU A 696 38.49 8.75 13.64
C GLU A 696 37.67 10.04 13.88
N LEU A 697 36.35 9.95 13.66
CA LEU A 697 35.41 11.01 14.00
C LEU A 697 34.47 10.50 15.08
N VAL A 698 34.41 11.23 16.19
CA VAL A 698 33.47 10.96 17.28
C VAL A 698 32.43 12.07 17.27
N THR A 699 31.14 11.70 17.27
CA THR A 699 30.03 12.64 17.32
C THR A 699 28.98 12.18 18.34
N PRO A 700 28.36 13.10 19.10
CA PRO A 700 27.23 12.83 19.99
C PRO A 700 25.91 12.44 19.30
N CYS A 701 25.78 12.69 17.99
CA CYS A 701 24.53 12.53 17.25
C CYS A 701 24.36 11.16 16.59
#